data_AF-A0A1Q3WGY7-F1
#
_entry.id   AF-A0A1Q3WGY7-F1
#
_cell.length_a   1.000
_cell.length_b   1.000
_cell.length_c   1.000
_cell.angle_alpha   90.00
_cell.angle_beta   90.00
_cell.angle_gamma   90.00
#
_symmetry.space_group_name_H-M   'P 1'
#
loop_
_entity.id
_entity.type
_entity.pdbx_description
1 polymer ?
#
loop_
_entity_poly.entity_id
_entity_poly.type
_entity_poly.pdbx_seq_one_letter_code
_entity_poly.pdbx_strand_id
1 'polypeptide(L)'
;MNKVEIIVNIALTEEYDKPATIDLINKYKANCIELANAVIDDLDNHEELDPSIKKIIITDNYETAVQEQANLWNLRTYYHTIGRGYRGVGKVVYNEQENRPERYIFIPSHLGTEQIFPLVLYGLALEVYSTSILPKRLQSIRLINLPWTFHSHIEATLPRWIKTYWTRSKIAERFDRELFVYRSPDDCYSAFSRDLKKFLFEYNCYIGDGQSDNTQRIGIFWEKLFMSTEFLIAGLLEAAPYYDGDLPFTNPEIAPILNNIVIEAKILTQAISHQEPYSIEKLKLGLHEFYKQLGINIIEHPSAIEIRLVKNPKRYPKSDIVDVEPRFVCFMDILGFSAMVDEYDQDSSSNVLQKLQTAFKEALLVLTSYSQFQNIDEDESEIEHLEYRVFSDCICISLPYFDNEVNYTTNLTLLLTYARGLQTALMTKGVFTRGGIASGPYYMDDNILFSKAMIRAYIIESKEAIYPRIVLDKAIIEKLSTYSATSLYLQSVLALLAKDTSGIIFLNPFNSSQNSVNQFKHSMDSIQTSLNNIADIDDGFSKIEDSVIQNIRDWSLSLVENNIDTEADKMLNEVIRREIQHQRWRLEIQKSEVSVDSNAFKNIEKSLSKYNWLESFMNWATGTSLTNSAEFEYCKF
;
A
#
# COMPACT_ATOMS: atom_id res chain seq x y z
N MET A 1 -1.67 53.81 15.66
CA MET A 1 -2.15 52.55 15.08
C MET A 1 -1.17 52.15 13.98
N ASN A 2 -0.61 50.93 14.05
CA ASN A 2 0.22 50.40 12.97
C ASN A 2 -0.72 50.08 11.80
N LYS A 3 -0.73 50.93 10.76
CA LYS A 3 -1.59 50.71 9.60
C LYS A 3 -1.05 49.53 8.79
N VAL A 4 -1.87 48.52 8.55
CA VAL A 4 -1.53 47.40 7.65
C VAL A 4 -1.41 47.96 6.22
N GLU A 5 -0.29 47.68 5.56
CA GLU A 5 -0.05 48.09 4.17
C GLU A 5 -0.73 47.10 3.21
N ILE A 6 -1.64 47.58 2.36
CA ILE A 6 -2.29 46.76 1.32
C ILE A 6 -1.61 47.04 -0.02
N ILE A 7 -1.09 45.98 -0.65
CA ILE A 7 -0.35 46.04 -1.91
C ILE A 7 -1.08 45.16 -2.93
N VAL A 8 -1.41 45.72 -4.11
CA VAL A 8 -2.05 44.97 -5.20
C VAL A 8 -1.18 45.02 -6.46
N ASN A 9 -0.45 43.92 -6.69
CA ASN A 9 0.48 43.75 -7.80
C ASN A 9 -0.15 42.87 -8.87
N ILE A 10 -0.71 43.51 -9.90
CA ILE A 10 -1.24 42.81 -11.07
C ILE A 10 -0.54 43.39 -12.27
N ALA A 11 0.20 42.54 -12.99
CA ALA A 11 0.97 42.87 -14.16
C ALA A 11 0.05 43.10 -15.37
N LEU A 12 0.38 44.10 -16.17
CA LEU A 12 -0.19 44.30 -17.50
C LEU A 12 0.66 43.46 -18.47
N THR A 13 0.11 42.40 -19.07
CA THR A 13 0.79 41.70 -20.17
C THR A 13 0.58 42.47 -21.47
N GLU A 14 1.44 42.25 -22.48
CA GLU A 14 1.41 42.97 -23.78
C GLU A 14 0.05 42.84 -24.52
N GLU A 15 -0.79 41.86 -24.19
CA GLU A 15 -2.17 41.71 -24.72
C GLU A 15 -3.20 42.68 -24.11
N TYR A 16 -2.87 43.33 -22.99
CA TYR A 16 -3.78 44.14 -22.17
C TYR A 16 -3.56 45.66 -22.26
N ASP A 17 -2.73 46.13 -23.18
CA ASP A 17 -2.31 47.54 -23.32
C ASP A 17 -3.37 48.44 -24.02
N LYS A 18 -4.65 48.11 -23.85
CA LYS A 18 -5.80 48.90 -24.33
C LYS A 18 -6.38 49.72 -23.17
N PRO A 19 -6.78 51.00 -23.38
CA PRO A 19 -7.30 51.86 -22.31
C PRO A 19 -8.46 51.24 -21.49
N ALA A 20 -9.38 50.54 -22.15
CA ALA A 20 -10.52 49.89 -21.50
C ALA A 20 -10.11 48.74 -20.54
N THR A 21 -8.98 48.09 -20.81
CA THR A 21 -8.43 47.00 -19.99
C THR A 21 -7.69 47.54 -18.77
N ILE A 22 -6.96 48.65 -18.94
CA ILE A 22 -6.30 49.37 -17.85
C ILE A 22 -7.33 49.87 -16.83
N ASP A 23 -8.45 50.44 -17.31
CA ASP A 23 -9.55 50.87 -16.44
C ASP A 23 -10.17 49.70 -15.66
N LEU A 24 -10.34 48.54 -16.30
CA LEU A 24 -10.86 47.34 -15.66
C LEU A 24 -9.92 46.83 -14.56
N ILE A 25 -8.61 46.80 -14.82
CA ILE A 25 -7.59 46.38 -13.85
C ILE A 25 -7.49 47.38 -12.70
N ASN A 26 -7.57 48.68 -12.97
CA ASN A 26 -7.57 49.71 -11.92
C ASN A 26 -8.81 49.60 -11.04
N LYS A 27 -9.98 49.37 -11.64
CA LYS A 27 -11.23 49.11 -10.90
C LYS A 27 -11.11 47.85 -10.04
N TYR A 28 -10.51 46.79 -10.58
CA TYR A 28 -10.25 45.56 -9.84
C TYR A 28 -9.30 45.78 -8.65
N LYS A 29 -8.18 46.48 -8.86
CA LYS A 29 -7.23 46.84 -7.80
C LYS A 29 -7.91 47.66 -6.70
N ALA A 30 -8.72 48.66 -7.08
CA ALA A 30 -9.47 49.47 -6.13
C ALA A 30 -10.45 48.62 -5.32
N ASN A 31 -11.18 47.70 -5.97
CA ASN A 31 -12.10 46.78 -5.31
C ASN A 31 -11.38 45.87 -4.31
N CYS A 32 -10.24 45.28 -4.67
CA CYS A 32 -9.45 44.48 -3.74
C CYS A 32 -8.96 45.27 -2.52
N ILE A 33 -8.56 46.53 -2.72
CA ILE A 33 -8.16 47.42 -1.62
C ILE A 33 -9.37 47.74 -0.72
N GLU A 34 -10.52 48.04 -1.31
CA GLU A 34 -11.75 48.32 -0.55
C GLU A 34 -12.16 47.12 0.31
N LEU A 35 -12.22 45.93 -0.29
CA LEU A 35 -12.53 44.69 0.44
C LEU A 35 -11.50 44.39 1.53
N ALA A 36 -10.21 44.57 1.26
CA ALA A 36 -9.16 44.33 2.25
C ALA A 36 -9.25 45.30 3.43
N ASN A 37 -9.51 46.59 3.17
CA ASN A 37 -9.74 47.56 4.24
C ASN A 37 -10.98 47.20 5.06
N ALA A 38 -12.09 46.82 4.42
CA ALA A 38 -13.31 46.42 5.13
C ALA A 38 -13.06 45.24 6.10
N VAL A 39 -12.29 44.24 5.67
CA VAL A 39 -11.89 43.11 6.54
C VAL A 39 -11.00 43.58 7.69
N ILE A 40 -10.01 44.44 7.42
CA ILE A 40 -9.10 44.96 8.46
C ILE A 40 -9.87 45.79 9.49
N ASP A 41 -10.75 46.69 9.02
CA ASP A 41 -11.54 47.58 9.88
C ASP A 41 -12.47 46.75 10.78
N ASP A 42 -13.13 45.71 10.25
CA ASP A 42 -13.96 44.82 11.06
C ASP A 42 -13.14 44.03 12.10
N LEU A 43 -11.98 43.49 11.72
CA LEU A 43 -11.08 42.79 12.65
C LEU A 43 -10.58 43.74 13.76
N ASP A 44 -10.23 44.98 13.43
CA ASP A 44 -9.78 45.98 14.40
C ASP A 44 -10.91 46.40 15.34
N ASN A 45 -12.13 46.58 14.82
CA ASN A 45 -13.33 46.89 15.62
C ASN A 45 -13.67 45.79 16.64
N HIS A 46 -13.31 44.54 16.37
CA HIS A 46 -13.49 43.41 17.27
C HIS A 46 -12.26 43.08 18.11
N GLU A 47 -11.19 43.90 18.04
CA GLU A 47 -9.89 43.64 18.68
C GLU A 47 -9.26 42.30 18.25
N GLU A 48 -9.57 41.81 17.05
CA GLU A 48 -9.13 40.53 16.47
C GLU A 48 -8.01 40.69 15.41
N LEU A 49 -7.49 41.91 15.22
CA LEU A 49 -6.39 42.20 14.30
C LEU A 49 -5.02 42.06 15.02
N ASP A 50 -4.23 41.07 14.63
CA ASP A 50 -2.90 40.88 15.22
C ASP A 50 -1.92 41.99 14.76
N PRO A 51 -1.26 42.71 15.69
CA PRO A 51 -0.41 43.86 15.36
C PRO A 51 0.89 43.48 14.62
N SER A 52 1.24 42.19 14.56
CA SER A 52 2.37 41.69 13.76
C SER A 52 2.06 41.66 12.26
N ILE A 53 0.78 41.68 11.85
CA ILE A 53 0.39 41.75 10.45
C ILE A 53 0.77 43.14 9.95
N LYS A 54 1.74 43.19 9.04
CA LYS A 54 2.23 44.47 8.47
C LYS A 54 1.78 44.70 7.05
N LYS A 55 1.63 43.62 6.27
CA LYS A 55 1.32 43.71 4.84
C LYS A 55 0.31 42.66 4.40
N ILE A 56 -0.58 43.06 3.50
CA ILE A 56 -1.43 42.17 2.71
C ILE A 56 -1.07 42.40 1.24
N ILE A 57 -0.60 41.36 0.57
CA ILE A 57 -0.06 41.40 -0.78
C ILE A 57 -0.95 40.54 -1.68
N ILE A 58 -1.62 41.19 -2.62
CA ILE A 58 -2.51 40.56 -3.60
C ILE A 58 -1.76 40.56 -4.93
N THR A 59 -1.46 39.38 -5.49
CA THR A 59 -0.56 39.30 -6.63
C THR A 59 -0.92 38.20 -7.63
N ASP A 60 -0.74 38.48 -8.93
CA ASP A 60 -0.83 37.48 -10.00
C ASP A 60 0.41 36.60 -10.10
N ASN A 61 1.56 37.08 -9.61
CA ASN A 61 2.80 36.32 -9.50
C ASN A 61 2.99 35.74 -8.08
N TYR A 62 1.97 35.03 -7.59
CA TYR A 62 1.86 34.57 -6.21
C TYR A 62 3.03 33.71 -5.73
N GLU A 63 3.37 32.64 -6.45
CA GLU A 63 4.41 31.70 -6.01
C GLU A 63 5.78 32.37 -5.92
N THR A 64 6.14 33.15 -6.93
CA THR A 64 7.40 33.90 -6.95
C THR A 64 7.45 34.94 -5.83
N ALA A 65 6.37 35.71 -5.61
CA ALA A 65 6.35 36.72 -4.55
C ALA A 65 6.50 36.13 -3.14
N VAL A 66 5.87 34.98 -2.87
CA VAL A 66 6.03 34.27 -1.58
C VAL A 66 7.47 33.77 -1.44
N GLN A 67 8.04 33.18 -2.50
CA GLN A 67 9.43 32.69 -2.50
C GLN A 67 10.46 33.80 -2.30
N GLU A 68 10.30 34.93 -2.99
CA GLU A 68 11.17 36.11 -2.84
C GLU A 68 11.15 36.61 -1.40
N GLN A 69 9.96 36.74 -0.80
CA GLN A 69 9.85 37.18 0.59
C GLN A 69 10.45 36.18 1.57
N ALA A 70 10.28 34.87 1.34
CA ALA A 70 10.89 33.83 2.17
C ALA A 70 12.43 33.88 2.10
N ASN A 71 12.99 34.14 0.91
CA ASN A 71 14.42 34.30 0.71
C ASN A 71 14.96 35.55 1.42
N LEU A 72 14.24 36.68 1.36
CA LEU A 72 14.61 37.92 2.06
C LEU A 72 14.72 37.72 3.58
N TRP A 73 13.90 36.83 4.15
CA TRP A 73 13.93 36.49 5.57
C TRP A 73 14.72 35.24 5.93
N ASN A 74 15.47 34.66 4.98
CA ASN A 74 16.31 33.47 5.18
C ASN A 74 15.56 32.28 5.84
N LEU A 75 14.32 32.03 5.45
CA LEU A 75 13.50 30.96 6.03
C LEU A 75 14.02 29.58 5.60
N ARG A 76 14.33 28.70 6.56
CA ARG A 76 14.98 27.38 6.33
C ARG A 76 14.10 26.33 5.64
N THR A 77 12.79 26.53 5.56
CA THR A 77 11.83 25.54 5.04
C THR A 77 10.79 26.21 4.13
N TYR A 78 11.10 26.30 2.84
CA TYR A 78 10.12 26.61 1.81
C TYR A 78 9.71 25.32 1.11
N TYR A 79 8.58 24.73 1.50
CA TYR A 79 7.87 23.79 0.67
C TYR A 79 6.46 24.32 0.49
N HIS A 80 6.01 24.44 -0.77
CA HIS A 80 4.59 24.35 -1.05
C HIS A 80 4.14 23.02 -0.45
N THR A 81 3.24 23.03 0.52
CA THR A 81 2.60 21.80 1.01
C THR A 81 1.68 21.28 -0.11
N ILE A 82 2.25 20.78 -1.21
CA ILE A 82 1.54 20.09 -2.27
C ILE A 82 1.32 18.66 -1.77
N GLY A 83 0.48 18.52 -0.75
CA GLY A 83 -0.21 17.26 -0.52
C GLY A 83 -1.25 17.08 -1.62
N ARG A 84 -1.57 15.84 -2.01
CA ARG A 84 -2.53 15.49 -3.07
C ARG A 84 -3.97 16.06 -2.88
N GLY A 85 -4.24 16.82 -1.83
CA GLY A 85 -5.57 17.38 -1.52
C GLY A 85 -5.60 18.78 -0.92
N TYR A 86 -4.53 19.59 -0.98
CA TYR A 86 -4.58 20.98 -0.51
C TYR A 86 -3.69 21.91 -1.35
N ARG A 87 -4.30 22.83 -2.10
CA ARG A 87 -3.65 24.06 -2.58
C ARG A 87 -4.11 25.17 -1.65
N GLY A 88 -3.20 25.76 -0.88
CA GLY A 88 -3.54 26.90 -0.02
C GLY A 88 -4.10 28.06 -0.83
N VAL A 89 -5.24 28.58 -0.40
CA VAL A 89 -5.96 29.71 -1.03
C VAL A 89 -5.26 31.06 -0.77
N GLY A 90 -4.24 31.06 0.09
CA GLY A 90 -3.29 32.15 0.38
C GLY A 90 -2.24 31.68 1.39
N LYS A 91 -1.29 32.54 1.78
CA LYS A 91 -0.17 32.17 2.67
C LYS A 91 0.23 33.29 3.60
N VAL A 92 0.45 32.98 4.88
CA VAL A 92 1.13 33.87 5.82
C VAL A 92 2.62 33.54 5.85
N VAL A 93 3.46 34.55 5.63
CA VAL A 93 4.92 34.47 5.78
C VAL A 93 5.31 35.34 6.97
N TYR A 94 6.26 34.90 7.79
CA TYR A 94 6.71 35.65 8.96
C TYR A 94 8.23 35.63 9.11
N ASN A 95 8.80 36.68 9.71
CA ASN A 95 10.22 36.69 10.08
C ASN A 95 10.43 35.89 11.39
N GLU A 96 11.51 35.12 11.52
CA GLU A 96 11.77 34.31 12.73
C GLU A 96 12.27 35.15 13.93
N GLN A 97 11.93 36.44 14.00
CA GLN A 97 12.35 37.32 15.09
C GLN A 97 11.41 37.21 16.30
N GLU A 98 11.82 36.46 17.33
CA GLU A 98 11.00 36.19 18.54
C GLU A 98 10.43 37.45 19.22
N ASN A 99 11.19 38.55 19.26
CA ASN A 99 10.81 39.75 20.01
C ASN A 99 9.95 40.74 19.21
N ARG A 100 9.93 40.65 17.88
CA ARG A 100 9.20 41.56 16.97
C ARG A 100 8.80 40.82 15.69
N PRO A 101 7.87 39.86 15.78
CA PRO A 101 7.41 39.15 14.59
C PRO A 101 6.72 40.12 13.64
N GLU A 102 7.10 40.08 12.38
CA GLU A 102 6.41 40.70 11.26
C GLU A 102 5.79 39.60 10.40
N ARG A 103 4.54 39.80 9.99
CA ARG A 103 3.77 38.84 9.19
C ARG A 103 3.19 39.51 7.95
N TYR A 104 3.44 38.91 6.79
CA TYR A 104 2.90 39.34 5.50
C TYR A 104 1.94 38.26 4.99
N ILE A 105 0.73 38.67 4.61
CA ILE A 105 -0.30 37.79 4.05
C ILE A 105 -0.26 37.92 2.53
N PHE A 106 -0.10 36.80 1.83
CA PHE A 106 -0.10 36.71 0.37
C PHE A 106 -1.39 36.05 -0.12
N ILE A 107 -2.08 36.70 -1.06
CA ILE A 107 -3.31 36.20 -1.68
C ILE A 107 -3.15 36.22 -3.21
N PRO A 108 -3.38 35.11 -3.91
CA PRO A 108 -3.45 35.08 -5.37
C PRO A 108 -4.51 36.04 -5.92
N SER A 109 -4.17 36.81 -6.95
CA SER A 109 -5.06 37.83 -7.51
C SER A 109 -6.37 37.25 -8.04
N HIS A 110 -6.41 36.02 -8.56
CA HIS A 110 -7.63 35.38 -9.09
C HIS A 110 -8.74 35.14 -8.04
N LEU A 111 -8.44 35.32 -6.75
CA LEU A 111 -9.39 35.17 -5.65
C LEU A 111 -10.03 36.48 -5.20
N GLY A 112 -9.68 37.61 -5.81
CA GLY A 112 -10.15 38.96 -5.47
C GLY A 112 -11.62 39.25 -5.82
N THR A 113 -12.49 38.25 -5.79
CA THR A 113 -13.95 38.41 -5.97
C THR A 113 -14.62 38.79 -4.65
N GLU A 114 -15.75 39.51 -4.71
CA GLU A 114 -16.46 40.01 -3.52
C GLU A 114 -16.87 38.93 -2.51
N GLN A 115 -17.11 37.69 -2.97
CA GLN A 115 -17.55 36.59 -2.10
C GLN A 115 -16.38 35.83 -1.48
N ILE A 116 -15.32 35.54 -2.25
CA ILE A 116 -14.25 34.63 -1.83
C ILE A 116 -13.13 35.39 -1.12
N PHE A 117 -12.81 36.60 -1.58
CA PHE A 117 -11.68 37.37 -1.08
C PHE A 117 -11.78 37.68 0.42
N PRO A 118 -12.91 38.21 0.94
CA PRO A 118 -13.03 38.52 2.35
C PRO A 118 -12.88 37.26 3.20
N LEU A 119 -13.54 36.17 2.81
CA LEU A 119 -13.49 34.88 3.52
C LEU A 119 -12.04 34.37 3.68
N VAL A 120 -11.25 34.40 2.61
CA VAL A 120 -9.84 33.96 2.62
C VAL A 120 -9.00 34.87 3.51
N LEU A 121 -9.16 36.20 3.39
CA LEU A 121 -8.39 37.16 4.18
C LEU A 121 -8.71 37.07 5.68
N TYR A 122 -9.99 36.94 6.05
CA TYR A 122 -10.40 36.69 7.43
C TYR A 122 -9.75 35.43 7.98
N GLY A 123 -9.81 34.32 7.23
CA GLY A 123 -9.21 33.07 7.68
C GLY A 123 -7.73 33.19 7.98
N LEU A 124 -6.96 33.81 7.09
CA LEU A 124 -5.51 34.00 7.27
C LEU A 124 -5.18 34.97 8.41
N ALA A 125 -5.95 36.05 8.56
CA ALA A 125 -5.72 37.03 9.64
C ALA A 125 -6.08 36.45 11.02
N LEU A 126 -7.22 35.76 11.13
CA LEU A 126 -7.65 35.10 12.37
C LEU A 126 -6.74 33.92 12.74
N GLU A 127 -6.16 33.20 11.75
CA GLU A 127 -5.16 32.15 12.02
C GLU A 127 -3.89 32.72 12.69
N VAL A 128 -3.51 33.95 12.33
CA VAL A 128 -2.43 34.67 13.01
C VAL A 128 -2.86 35.03 14.42
N TYR A 129 -3.97 35.76 14.54
CA TYR A 129 -4.46 36.29 15.81
C TYR A 129 -4.76 35.19 16.84
N SER A 130 -5.26 34.04 16.41
CA SER A 130 -5.56 32.90 17.30
C SER A 130 -4.33 32.34 18.03
N THR A 131 -3.11 32.80 17.73
CA THR A 131 -1.94 32.52 18.59
C THR A 131 -2.00 33.30 19.90
N SER A 132 -2.57 34.52 19.89
CA SER A 132 -2.64 35.43 21.04
C SER A 132 -3.61 34.96 22.12
N ILE A 133 -4.67 34.24 21.74
CA ILE A 133 -5.67 33.69 22.67
C ILE A 133 -5.11 32.53 23.51
N LEU A 134 -4.00 31.92 23.07
CA LEU A 134 -3.39 30.79 23.78
C LEU A 134 -2.63 31.31 25.01
N PRO A 135 -2.61 30.58 26.15
CA PRO A 135 -1.74 30.89 27.27
C PRO A 135 -0.27 30.81 26.84
N LYS A 136 0.61 31.63 27.47
CA LYS A 136 2.05 31.67 27.15
C LYS A 136 2.71 30.29 27.10
N ARG A 137 2.31 29.38 28.01
CA ARG A 137 2.77 27.98 28.01
C ARG A 137 2.49 27.31 26.67
N LEU A 138 1.23 27.31 26.21
CA LEU A 138 0.81 26.68 24.95
C LEU A 138 1.44 27.34 23.70
N GLN A 139 1.74 28.64 23.76
CA GLN A 139 2.44 29.33 22.67
C GLN A 139 3.89 28.82 22.47
N SER A 140 4.54 28.39 23.55
CA SER A 140 5.95 27.96 23.53
C SER A 140 6.17 26.45 23.42
N ILE A 141 5.11 25.64 23.42
CA ILE A 141 5.27 24.18 23.39
C ILE A 141 5.91 23.73 22.07
N ARG A 142 6.93 22.90 22.20
CA ARG A 142 7.57 22.14 21.12
C ARG A 142 7.60 20.67 21.55
N LEU A 143 7.15 19.76 20.67
CA LEU A 143 7.13 18.30 20.94
C LEU A 143 8.49 17.76 21.42
N ILE A 144 9.57 18.26 20.84
CA ILE A 144 10.96 17.86 21.16
C ILE A 144 11.32 18.14 22.64
N ASN A 145 10.59 19.03 23.32
CA ASN A 145 10.88 19.46 24.69
C ASN A 145 9.97 18.80 25.75
N LEU A 146 9.12 17.85 25.39
CA LEU A 146 8.17 17.23 26.31
C LEU A 146 8.50 15.76 26.60
N PRO A 147 8.14 15.23 27.79
CA PRO A 147 8.17 13.79 28.08
C PRO A 147 7.37 13.01 27.04
N TRP A 148 7.76 11.77 26.76
CA TRP A 148 7.05 10.90 25.82
C TRP A 148 5.79 10.28 26.45
N THR A 149 4.93 11.10 27.05
CA THR A 149 3.67 10.70 27.71
C THR A 149 2.46 11.03 26.84
N PHE A 150 1.33 10.36 27.07
CA PHE A 150 0.12 10.62 26.29
C PHE A 150 -0.39 12.05 26.51
N HIS A 151 -0.36 12.50 27.77
CA HIS A 151 -0.65 13.89 28.14
C HIS A 151 0.18 14.91 27.33
N SER A 152 1.50 14.70 27.22
CA SER A 152 2.39 15.61 26.50
C SER A 152 2.10 15.70 25.00
N HIS A 153 1.75 14.58 24.37
CA HIS A 153 1.36 14.55 22.96
C HIS A 153 0.07 15.34 22.72
N ILE A 154 -0.90 15.24 23.65
CA ILE A 154 -2.14 16.03 23.60
C ILE A 154 -1.85 17.51 23.82
N GLU A 155 -1.05 17.87 24.83
CA GLU A 155 -0.67 19.28 25.08
C GLU A 155 0.02 19.92 23.85
N ALA A 156 0.81 19.15 23.12
CA ALA A 156 1.48 19.63 21.91
C ALA A 156 0.56 19.88 20.71
N THR A 157 -0.58 19.19 20.64
CA THR A 157 -1.54 19.32 19.53
C THR A 157 -2.66 20.31 19.85
N LEU A 158 -2.93 20.51 21.14
CA LEU A 158 -3.95 21.42 21.64
C LEU A 158 -3.91 22.84 21.03
N PRO A 159 -2.74 23.50 20.86
CA PRO A 159 -2.66 24.79 20.18
C PRO A 159 -3.31 24.77 18.79
N ARG A 160 -3.08 23.73 18.01
CA ARG A 160 -3.60 23.61 16.65
C ARG A 160 -5.11 23.42 16.64
N TRP A 161 -5.63 22.52 17.48
CA TRP A 161 -7.07 22.26 17.59
C TRP A 161 -7.85 23.49 18.05
N ILE A 162 -7.37 24.19 19.09
CA ILE A 162 -8.02 25.41 19.60
C ILE A 162 -8.03 26.50 18.54
N LYS A 163 -6.87 26.77 17.93
CA LYS A 163 -6.75 27.77 16.87
C LYS A 163 -7.69 27.48 15.70
N THR A 164 -7.76 26.21 15.30
CA THR A 164 -8.60 25.75 14.19
C THR A 164 -10.08 26.00 14.49
N TYR A 165 -10.58 25.50 15.62
CA TYR A 165 -11.99 25.67 15.98
C TYR A 165 -12.36 27.13 16.23
N TRP A 166 -11.52 27.87 16.96
CA TRP A 166 -11.75 29.28 17.25
C TRP A 166 -11.85 30.10 15.96
N THR A 167 -10.86 29.94 15.07
CA THR A 167 -10.82 30.65 13.79
C THR A 167 -12.07 30.34 12.97
N ARG A 168 -12.43 29.07 12.85
CA ARG A 168 -13.61 28.65 12.06
C ARG A 168 -14.92 29.12 12.67
N SER A 169 -15.03 29.14 14.00
CA SER A 169 -16.20 29.68 14.69
C SER A 169 -16.36 31.18 14.42
N LYS A 170 -15.27 31.95 14.48
CA LYS A 170 -15.27 33.40 14.17
C LYS A 170 -15.61 33.73 12.73
N ILE A 171 -15.26 32.86 11.80
CA ILE A 171 -15.66 33.03 10.40
C ILE A 171 -17.14 32.64 10.23
N ALA A 172 -17.61 31.58 10.88
CA ALA A 172 -19.02 31.17 10.84
C ALA A 172 -19.99 32.20 11.47
N GLU A 173 -19.52 33.04 12.39
CA GLU A 173 -20.26 34.20 12.93
C GLU A 173 -20.48 35.32 11.87
N ARG A 174 -19.65 35.37 10.83
CA ARG A 174 -19.59 36.50 9.87
C ARG A 174 -20.05 36.16 8.46
N PHE A 175 -19.99 34.89 8.07
CA PHE A 175 -20.26 34.44 6.70
C PHE A 175 -21.33 33.35 6.65
N ASP A 176 -22.11 33.35 5.58
CA ASP A 176 -23.12 32.32 5.34
C ASP A 176 -22.49 30.93 5.11
N ARG A 177 -23.14 29.90 5.66
CA ARG A 177 -22.66 28.51 5.62
C ARG A 177 -22.38 27.98 4.20
N GLU A 178 -23.07 28.50 3.19
CA GLU A 178 -22.95 28.07 1.79
C GLU A 178 -21.60 28.44 1.15
N LEU A 179 -20.83 29.36 1.73
CA LEU A 179 -19.54 29.82 1.20
C LEU A 179 -18.36 28.93 1.60
N PHE A 180 -18.57 27.94 2.47
CA PHE A 180 -17.49 27.17 3.07
C PHE A 180 -17.26 25.83 2.38
N VAL A 181 -15.99 25.54 2.12
CA VAL A 181 -15.53 24.21 1.68
C VAL A 181 -14.78 23.56 2.84
N TYR A 182 -15.35 22.50 3.40
CA TYR A 182 -14.73 21.63 4.40
C TYR A 182 -14.91 20.17 4.00
N ARG A 183 -14.08 19.28 4.54
CA ARG A 183 -14.26 17.83 4.35
C ARG A 183 -15.40 17.35 5.24
N SER A 184 -16.26 16.46 4.71
CA SER A 184 -17.28 15.84 5.55
C SER A 184 -16.63 15.05 6.70
N PRO A 185 -17.32 14.87 7.84
CA PRO A 185 -16.78 14.09 8.95
C PRO A 185 -16.39 12.66 8.53
N ASP A 186 -17.17 12.02 7.66
CA ASP A 186 -16.85 10.70 7.09
C ASP A 186 -15.61 10.72 6.19
N ASP A 187 -15.38 11.78 5.39
CA ASP A 187 -14.16 11.91 4.59
C ASP A 187 -12.91 12.05 5.47
N CYS A 188 -13.03 12.80 6.57
CA CYS A 188 -11.97 12.94 7.57
C CYS A 188 -11.65 11.58 8.21
N TYR A 189 -12.67 10.86 8.67
CA TYR A 189 -12.49 9.53 9.26
C TYR A 189 -11.96 8.50 8.25
N SER A 190 -12.43 8.53 7.01
CA SER A 190 -11.94 7.66 5.94
C SER A 190 -10.47 7.94 5.58
N ALA A 191 -10.03 9.20 5.65
CA ALA A 191 -8.62 9.55 5.48
C ALA A 191 -7.76 8.99 6.61
N PHE A 192 -8.16 9.21 7.86
CA PHE A 192 -7.49 8.65 9.04
C PHE A 192 -7.37 7.14 8.98
N SER A 193 -8.45 6.46 8.63
CA SER A 193 -8.46 5.00 8.70
C SER A 193 -7.61 4.35 7.59
N ARG A 194 -7.46 5.00 6.43
CA ARG A 194 -6.46 4.62 5.41
C ARG A 194 -5.03 4.77 5.92
N ASP A 195 -4.74 5.90 6.55
CA ASP A 195 -3.43 6.15 7.17
C ASP A 195 -3.12 5.10 8.25
N LEU A 196 -4.08 4.79 9.13
CA LEU A 196 -3.93 3.73 10.13
C LEU A 196 -3.60 2.38 9.50
N LYS A 197 -4.34 1.95 8.47
CA LYS A 197 -4.08 0.69 7.75
C LYS A 197 -2.65 0.67 7.18
N LYS A 198 -2.23 1.77 6.57
CA LYS A 198 -0.88 1.93 6.02
C LYS A 198 0.19 1.83 7.12
N PHE A 199 0.01 2.51 8.25
CA PHE A 199 0.98 2.50 9.34
C PHE A 199 1.09 1.14 10.01
N LEU A 200 -0.02 0.42 10.14
CA LEU A 200 -0.07 -0.96 10.62
C LEU A 200 0.66 -1.91 9.67
N PHE A 201 0.50 -1.74 8.36
CA PHE A 201 1.24 -2.49 7.36
C PHE A 201 2.75 -2.21 7.44
N GLU A 202 3.14 -0.93 7.49
CA GLU A 202 4.54 -0.51 7.66
C GLU A 202 5.13 -1.07 8.95
N TYR A 203 4.40 -0.97 10.07
CA TYR A 203 4.78 -1.55 11.35
C TYR A 203 5.11 -3.03 11.21
N ASN A 204 4.32 -3.81 10.47
CA ASN A 204 4.57 -5.23 10.24
C ASN A 204 5.70 -5.55 9.23
N CYS A 205 5.99 -4.64 8.30
CA CYS A 205 7.07 -4.82 7.33
C CYS A 205 8.46 -4.65 7.94
N TYR A 206 8.58 -3.91 9.05
CA TYR A 206 9.86 -3.73 9.72
C TYR A 206 10.33 -5.03 10.40
N ILE A 207 11.14 -5.82 9.70
CA ILE A 207 12.20 -6.57 10.33
C ILE A 207 13.48 -5.85 9.92
N GLY A 208 13.95 -4.92 10.76
CA GLY A 208 15.26 -4.32 10.54
C GLY A 208 16.32 -5.42 10.49
N ASP A 209 17.33 -5.20 9.65
CA ASP A 209 18.75 -5.52 9.81
C ASP A 209 19.25 -6.00 11.19
N GLY A 210 18.64 -7.01 11.80
CA GLY A 210 19.00 -7.57 13.11
C GLY A 210 19.03 -6.61 14.30
N GLN A 211 18.76 -5.30 14.11
CA GLN A 211 19.02 -4.27 15.14
C GLN A 211 17.85 -3.32 15.44
N SER A 212 16.76 -3.29 14.67
CA SER A 212 15.61 -2.42 15.03
C SER A 212 14.85 -3.01 16.23
N ASP A 213 15.07 -2.44 17.42
CA ASP A 213 14.32 -2.73 18.64
C ASP A 213 12.80 -2.53 18.40
N ASN A 214 11.97 -3.45 18.89
CA ASN A 214 10.50 -3.36 18.83
C ASN A 214 10.00 -2.01 19.37
N THR A 215 10.71 -1.45 20.36
CA THR A 215 10.49 -0.12 20.93
C THR A 215 10.58 1.00 19.88
N GLN A 216 11.51 0.92 18.94
CA GLN A 216 11.67 1.93 17.88
C GLN A 216 10.53 1.82 16.85
N ARG A 217 10.14 0.60 16.47
CA ARG A 217 9.03 0.35 15.54
C ARG A 217 7.71 0.87 16.08
N ILE A 218 7.41 0.58 17.34
CA ILE A 218 6.17 1.05 17.97
C ILE A 218 6.19 2.58 18.13
N GLY A 219 7.36 3.18 18.35
CA GLY A 219 7.55 4.62 18.37
C GLY A 219 7.23 5.29 17.02
N ILE A 220 7.77 4.76 15.91
CA ILE A 220 7.48 5.28 14.55
C ILE A 220 6.00 5.10 14.21
N PHE A 221 5.41 3.95 14.54
CA PHE A 221 3.98 3.71 14.36
C PHE A 221 3.15 4.74 15.13
N TRP A 222 3.49 4.98 16.40
CA TRP A 222 2.81 5.95 17.25
C TRP A 222 2.87 7.37 16.70
N GLU A 223 4.05 7.83 16.29
CA GLU A 223 4.21 9.18 15.75
C GLU A 223 3.31 9.40 14.53
N LYS A 224 3.29 8.45 13.60
CA LYS A 224 2.45 8.51 12.40
C LYS A 224 0.96 8.45 12.75
N LEU A 225 0.56 7.51 13.62
CA LEU A 225 -0.80 7.36 14.10
C LEU A 225 -1.29 8.66 14.75
N PHE A 226 -0.51 9.18 15.70
CA PHE A 226 -0.87 10.36 16.46
C PHE A 226 -0.96 11.61 15.57
N MET A 227 -0.06 11.76 14.59
CA MET A 227 -0.16 12.81 13.58
C MET A 227 -1.43 12.67 12.72
N SER A 228 -1.81 11.46 12.30
CA SER A 228 -3.07 11.28 11.55
C SER A 228 -4.29 11.55 12.41
N THR A 229 -4.27 11.20 13.70
CA THR A 229 -5.31 11.59 14.67
C THR A 229 -5.42 13.11 14.79
N GLU A 230 -4.29 13.83 14.83
CA GLU A 230 -4.28 15.30 14.85
C GLU A 230 -5.04 15.86 13.64
N PHE A 231 -4.74 15.38 12.43
CA PHE A 231 -5.41 15.81 11.21
C PHE A 231 -6.90 15.45 11.18
N LEU A 232 -7.28 14.27 11.70
CA LEU A 232 -8.67 13.87 11.85
C LEU A 232 -9.42 14.89 12.71
N ILE A 233 -8.95 15.12 13.94
CA ILE A 233 -9.63 16.01 14.88
C ILE A 233 -9.65 17.44 14.37
N ALA A 234 -8.56 17.93 13.76
CA ALA A 234 -8.55 19.25 13.13
C ALA A 234 -9.61 19.38 12.02
N GLY A 235 -9.74 18.39 11.14
CA GLY A 235 -10.75 18.38 10.09
C GLY A 235 -12.18 18.38 10.63
N LEU A 236 -12.43 17.63 11.71
CA LEU A 236 -13.72 17.65 12.41
C LEU A 236 -14.01 19.01 13.05
N LEU A 237 -13.02 19.63 13.68
CA LEU A 237 -13.14 20.97 14.27
C LEU A 237 -13.33 22.07 13.23
N GLU A 238 -12.79 21.89 12.02
CA GLU A 238 -13.08 22.80 10.90
C GLU A 238 -14.54 22.74 10.48
N ALA A 239 -15.12 21.54 10.44
CA ALA A 239 -16.51 21.31 10.04
C ALA A 239 -17.52 21.70 11.15
N ALA A 240 -17.13 21.54 12.41
CA ALA A 240 -18.04 21.61 13.56
C ALA A 240 -18.86 22.90 13.75
N PRO A 241 -18.39 24.12 13.38
CA PRO A 241 -19.20 25.34 13.46
C PRO A 241 -20.40 25.37 12.50
N TYR A 242 -20.42 24.52 11.48
CA TYR A 242 -21.47 24.51 10.45
C TYR A 242 -22.60 23.52 10.72
N TYR A 243 -22.55 22.83 11.86
CA TYR A 243 -23.58 21.87 12.31
C TYR A 243 -24.23 22.35 13.61
N ASP A 244 -25.57 22.25 13.68
CA ASP A 244 -26.36 22.67 14.85
C ASP A 244 -26.43 21.60 15.97
N GLY A 245 -25.52 20.64 15.96
CA GLY A 245 -25.48 19.50 16.90
C GLY A 245 -24.27 18.60 16.64
N ASP A 246 -24.47 17.30 16.84
CA ASP A 246 -23.44 16.30 16.54
C ASP A 246 -23.08 16.29 15.05
N LEU A 247 -21.79 16.07 14.79
CA LEU A 247 -21.29 15.80 13.45
C LEU A 247 -21.88 14.48 12.93
N PRO A 248 -22.40 14.47 11.69
CA PRO A 248 -22.94 13.26 11.08
C PRO A 248 -21.80 12.31 10.70
N PHE A 249 -21.90 11.06 11.13
CA PHE A 249 -21.01 9.97 10.73
C PHE A 249 -21.84 8.77 10.29
N THR A 250 -21.38 8.05 9.29
CA THR A 250 -21.96 6.78 8.83
C THR A 250 -21.63 5.62 9.75
N ASN A 251 -20.49 5.65 10.46
CA ASN A 251 -20.08 4.59 11.38
C ASN A 251 -20.68 4.82 12.78
N PRO A 252 -21.66 4.01 13.22
CA PRO A 252 -22.38 4.25 14.48
C PRO A 252 -21.56 3.95 15.73
N GLU A 253 -20.50 3.14 15.64
CA GLU A 253 -19.63 2.81 16.77
C GLU A 253 -18.65 3.94 17.10
N ILE A 254 -18.14 4.61 16.06
CA ILE A 254 -17.14 5.67 16.18
C ILE A 254 -17.76 7.05 16.37
N ALA A 255 -18.96 7.26 15.80
CA ALA A 255 -19.69 8.53 15.88
C ALA A 255 -19.76 9.15 17.29
N PRO A 256 -20.19 8.44 18.35
CA PRO A 256 -20.30 9.04 19.68
C PRO A 256 -18.95 9.43 20.26
N ILE A 257 -17.89 8.63 20.00
CA ILE A 257 -16.55 8.88 20.53
C ILE A 257 -15.95 10.16 19.91
N LEU A 258 -16.02 10.29 18.58
CA LEU A 258 -15.50 11.46 17.88
C LEU A 258 -16.29 12.73 18.20
N ASN A 259 -17.63 12.63 18.33
CA ASN A 259 -18.45 13.77 18.76
C ASN A 259 -18.09 14.24 20.17
N ASN A 260 -17.87 13.33 21.11
CA ASN A 260 -17.41 13.67 22.46
C ASN A 260 -16.05 14.39 22.43
N ILE A 261 -15.08 13.91 21.65
CA ILE A 261 -13.76 14.57 21.49
C ILE A 261 -13.94 15.99 20.95
N VAL A 262 -14.78 16.17 19.93
CA VAL A 262 -15.08 17.49 19.35
C VAL A 262 -15.72 18.40 20.41
N ILE A 263 -16.72 17.93 21.15
CA ILE A 263 -17.39 18.70 22.21
C ILE A 263 -16.38 19.17 23.27
N GLU A 264 -15.52 18.28 23.76
CA GLU A 264 -14.52 18.64 24.77
C GLU A 264 -13.48 19.63 24.23
N ALA A 265 -13.09 19.51 22.95
CA ALA A 265 -12.23 20.50 22.29
C ALA A 265 -12.93 21.87 22.13
N LYS A 266 -14.24 21.91 21.87
CA LYS A 266 -15.03 23.17 21.85
C LYS A 266 -15.03 23.84 23.23
N ILE A 267 -15.29 23.08 24.30
CA ILE A 267 -15.29 23.57 25.68
C ILE A 267 -13.91 24.13 26.06
N LEU A 268 -12.85 23.40 25.74
CA LEU A 268 -11.47 23.85 25.97
C LEU A 268 -11.16 25.14 25.22
N THR A 269 -11.61 25.25 23.97
CA THR A 269 -11.41 26.47 23.17
C THR A 269 -12.11 27.67 23.80
N GLN A 270 -13.34 27.50 24.29
CA GLN A 270 -14.08 28.55 25.00
C GLN A 270 -13.34 28.98 26.26
N ALA A 271 -13.01 28.05 27.16
CA ALA A 271 -12.31 28.36 28.40
C ALA A 271 -10.98 29.09 28.14
N ILE A 272 -10.18 28.61 27.19
CA ILE A 272 -8.88 29.21 26.86
C ILE A 272 -9.04 30.61 26.25
N SER A 273 -9.98 30.80 25.33
CA SER A 273 -10.23 32.12 24.73
C SER A 273 -10.69 33.17 25.73
N HIS A 274 -11.37 32.76 26.81
CA HIS A 274 -11.82 33.63 27.90
C HIS A 274 -10.83 33.71 29.08
N GLN A 275 -9.65 33.09 28.96
CA GLN A 275 -8.64 33.01 30.02
C GLN A 275 -9.16 32.33 31.31
N GLU A 276 -10.09 31.42 31.17
CA GLU A 276 -10.65 30.62 32.27
C GLU A 276 -9.77 29.39 32.57
N PRO A 277 -9.84 28.84 33.80
CA PRO A 277 -9.20 27.57 34.12
C PRO A 277 -9.70 26.44 33.22
N TYR A 278 -8.79 25.61 32.71
CA TYR A 278 -9.12 24.50 31.82
C TYR A 278 -8.40 23.21 32.22
N SER A 279 -8.92 22.06 31.77
CA SER A 279 -8.33 20.74 31.99
C SER A 279 -8.51 19.86 30.76
N ILE A 280 -7.46 19.13 30.38
CA ILE A 280 -7.48 18.25 29.19
C ILE A 280 -7.91 16.81 29.51
N GLU A 281 -8.26 16.49 30.75
CA GLU A 281 -8.50 15.10 31.18
C GLU A 281 -9.67 14.43 30.44
N LYS A 282 -10.74 15.17 30.17
CA LYS A 282 -11.89 14.63 29.41
C LYS A 282 -11.55 14.40 27.93
N LEU A 283 -10.83 15.35 27.31
CA LEU A 283 -10.32 15.21 25.95
C LEU A 283 -9.39 13.99 25.83
N LYS A 284 -8.50 13.82 26.82
CA LYS A 284 -7.60 12.67 26.93
C LYS A 284 -8.35 11.36 27.08
N LEU A 285 -9.41 11.31 27.89
CA LEU A 285 -10.27 10.13 28.03
C LEU A 285 -10.95 9.78 26.70
N GLY A 286 -11.51 10.76 26.00
CA GLY A 286 -12.13 10.53 24.69
C GLY A 286 -11.14 9.99 23.66
N LEU A 287 -9.92 10.54 23.61
CA LEU A 287 -8.86 10.02 22.74
C LEU A 287 -8.42 8.60 23.15
N HIS A 288 -8.36 8.29 24.44
CA HIS A 288 -8.07 6.94 24.93
C HIS A 288 -9.14 5.93 24.48
N GLU A 289 -10.42 6.29 24.61
CA GLU A 289 -11.55 5.49 24.13
C GLU A 289 -11.51 5.30 22.62
N PHE A 290 -11.15 6.34 21.87
CA PHE A 290 -10.96 6.26 20.42
C PHE A 290 -9.90 5.25 20.02
N TYR A 291 -8.70 5.33 20.60
CA TYR A 291 -7.63 4.35 20.31
C TYR A 291 -8.02 2.94 20.75
N LYS A 292 -8.68 2.79 21.91
CA LYS A 292 -9.16 1.50 22.39
C LYS A 292 -10.18 0.87 21.45
N GLN A 293 -11.11 1.65 20.88
CA GLN A 293 -12.07 1.18 19.88
C GLN A 293 -11.38 0.65 18.63
N LEU A 294 -10.23 1.24 18.27
CA LEU A 294 -9.38 0.78 17.18
C LEU A 294 -8.51 -0.44 17.55
N GLY A 295 -8.59 -0.95 18.78
CA GLY A 295 -7.74 -2.06 19.25
C GLY A 295 -6.31 -1.66 19.60
N ILE A 296 -6.09 -0.37 19.88
CA ILE A 296 -4.78 0.21 20.23
C ILE A 296 -4.83 0.63 21.70
N ASN A 297 -4.23 -0.16 22.57
CA ASN A 297 -4.18 0.12 24.00
C ASN A 297 -2.99 1.01 24.34
N ILE A 298 -3.26 2.19 24.86
CA ILE A 298 -2.25 3.10 25.41
C ILE A 298 -2.19 2.92 26.92
N ILE A 299 -1.02 2.53 27.41
CA ILE A 299 -0.70 2.40 28.84
C ILE A 299 0.22 3.56 29.19
N GLU A 300 -0.23 4.44 30.08
CA GLU A 300 0.55 5.61 30.46
C GLU A 300 1.41 5.32 31.69
N HIS A 301 2.70 5.61 31.56
CA HIS A 301 3.68 5.60 32.63
C HIS A 301 4.06 7.03 33.00
N PRO A 302 4.66 7.29 34.18
CA PRO A 302 5.00 8.66 34.62
C PRO A 302 5.90 9.45 33.66
N SER A 303 6.68 8.78 32.80
CA SER A 303 7.62 9.44 31.88
C SER A 303 7.62 8.85 30.46
N ALA A 304 6.70 7.92 30.17
CA ALA A 304 6.62 7.23 28.89
C ALA A 304 5.19 6.75 28.60
N ILE A 305 4.94 6.32 27.37
CA ILE A 305 3.77 5.51 27.02
C ILE A 305 4.24 4.14 26.57
N GLU A 306 3.40 3.15 26.83
CA GLU A 306 3.50 1.83 26.22
C GLU A 306 2.26 1.62 25.35
N ILE A 307 2.47 1.10 24.13
CA ILE A 307 1.40 0.89 23.16
C ILE A 307 1.32 -0.60 22.87
N ARG A 308 0.14 -1.16 23.08
CA ARG A 308 -0.16 -2.57 22.81
C ARG A 308 -1.26 -2.68 21.78
N LEU A 309 -0.98 -3.37 20.67
CA LEU A 309 -1.98 -3.70 19.67
C LEU A 309 -2.69 -4.99 20.09
N VAL A 310 -4.02 -4.96 20.20
CA VAL A 310 -4.84 -6.09 20.68
C VAL A 310 -5.20 -7.06 19.55
N LYS A 311 -5.15 -6.59 18.30
CA LYS A 311 -5.43 -7.39 17.11
C LYS A 311 -4.17 -7.49 16.26
N ASN A 312 -3.99 -8.65 15.61
CA ASN A 312 -2.99 -8.79 14.56
C ASN A 312 -3.28 -7.72 13.48
N PRO A 313 -2.30 -6.91 13.04
CA PRO A 313 -2.58 -5.87 12.07
C PRO A 313 -3.12 -6.37 10.71
N LYS A 314 -2.97 -7.66 10.39
CA LYS A 314 -3.65 -8.34 9.26
C LYS A 314 -5.18 -8.44 9.40
N ARG A 315 -5.70 -8.32 10.63
CA ARG A 315 -7.13 -8.52 10.98
C ARG A 315 -7.89 -7.22 11.25
N TYR A 316 -7.28 -6.07 10.95
CA TYR A 316 -8.02 -4.82 11.02
C TYR A 316 -9.06 -4.81 9.89
N PRO A 317 -10.29 -4.35 10.18
CA PRO A 317 -11.45 -4.60 9.32
C PRO A 317 -11.20 -4.11 7.88
N LYS A 318 -11.31 -5.03 6.91
CA LYS A 318 -11.43 -4.72 5.49
C LYS A 318 -12.77 -4.03 5.17
N SER A 319 -13.75 -4.12 6.08
CA SER A 319 -15.16 -3.79 5.84
C SER A 319 -15.50 -2.31 5.80
N ASP A 320 -14.66 -1.43 6.36
CA ASP A 320 -15.04 -0.02 6.51
C ASP A 320 -14.27 0.92 5.57
N ILE A 321 -13.17 0.43 4.96
CA ILE A 321 -12.27 1.23 4.12
C ILE A 321 -11.83 0.41 2.90
N VAL A 322 -12.26 0.84 1.72
CA VAL A 322 -11.81 0.30 0.43
C VAL A 322 -10.39 0.80 0.16
N ASP A 323 -9.38 -0.03 0.47
CA ASP A 323 -7.98 0.24 0.13
C ASP A 323 -7.19 -1.04 -0.13
N VAL A 324 -6.13 -0.91 -0.93
CA VAL A 324 -5.27 -1.99 -1.39
C VAL A 324 -4.22 -2.39 -0.34
N GLU A 325 -3.82 -3.66 -0.36
CA GLU A 325 -2.69 -4.18 0.41
C GLU A 325 -1.70 -4.94 -0.51
N PRO A 326 -0.40 -5.01 -0.18
CA PRO A 326 0.55 -5.82 -0.91
C PRO A 326 0.23 -7.31 -0.81
N ARG A 327 0.02 -7.93 -1.97
CA ARG A 327 -0.24 -9.37 -2.08
C ARG A 327 0.54 -9.96 -3.24
N PHE A 328 0.89 -11.23 -3.11
CA PHE A 328 1.19 -12.06 -4.26
C PHE A 328 -0.12 -12.49 -4.91
N VAL A 329 -0.14 -12.50 -6.23
CA VAL A 329 -1.31 -12.90 -7.03
C VAL A 329 -0.83 -13.88 -8.07
N CYS A 330 -1.47 -15.06 -8.12
CA CYS A 330 -1.35 -16.00 -9.21
C CYS A 330 -2.64 -15.92 -10.05
N PHE A 331 -2.49 -15.62 -11.33
CA PHE A 331 -3.56 -15.69 -12.32
C PHE A 331 -3.30 -16.87 -13.26
N MET A 332 -4.26 -17.77 -13.36
CA MET A 332 -4.22 -18.97 -14.19
C MET A 332 -5.38 -18.96 -15.18
N ASP A 333 -5.13 -19.35 -16.42
CA ASP A 333 -6.08 -19.44 -17.53
C ASP A 333 -6.06 -20.86 -18.13
N ILE A 334 -7.23 -21.41 -18.46
CA ILE A 334 -7.36 -22.74 -19.09
C ILE A 334 -6.99 -22.67 -20.57
N LEU A 335 -6.03 -23.50 -20.96
CA LEU A 335 -5.61 -23.63 -22.34
C LEU A 335 -6.70 -24.28 -23.19
N GLY A 336 -7.15 -23.58 -24.23
CA GLY A 336 -8.09 -24.12 -25.21
C GLY A 336 -9.55 -24.13 -24.73
N PHE A 337 -9.89 -23.33 -23.72
CA PHE A 337 -11.24 -23.28 -23.17
C PHE A 337 -12.34 -23.00 -24.21
N SER A 338 -12.12 -22.06 -25.15
CA SER A 338 -13.08 -21.79 -26.22
C SER A 338 -13.38 -23.05 -27.06
N ALA A 339 -12.35 -23.85 -27.36
CA ALA A 339 -12.54 -25.11 -28.10
C ALA A 339 -13.30 -26.16 -27.27
N MET A 340 -13.18 -26.15 -25.94
CA MET A 340 -13.97 -27.00 -25.06
C MET A 340 -15.45 -26.58 -25.06
N VAL A 341 -15.74 -25.28 -25.08
CA VAL A 341 -17.11 -24.77 -25.20
C VAL A 341 -17.70 -25.13 -26.57
N ASP A 342 -16.93 -24.96 -27.64
CA ASP A 342 -17.34 -25.36 -28.99
C ASP A 342 -17.62 -26.87 -29.08
N GLU A 343 -16.80 -27.71 -28.44
CA GLU A 343 -17.02 -29.16 -28.35
C GLU A 343 -18.36 -29.48 -27.67
N TYR A 344 -18.66 -28.81 -26.55
CA TYR A 344 -19.90 -29.01 -25.81
C TYR A 344 -21.14 -28.63 -26.64
N ASP A 345 -21.07 -27.52 -27.36
CA ASP A 345 -22.19 -27.02 -28.16
C ASP A 345 -22.44 -27.87 -29.43
N GLN A 346 -21.38 -28.46 -29.99
CA GLN A 346 -21.44 -29.20 -31.27
C GLN A 346 -21.66 -30.70 -31.10
N ASP A 347 -21.20 -31.30 -29.98
CA ASP A 347 -21.33 -32.72 -29.72
C ASP A 347 -22.24 -32.99 -28.52
N SER A 348 -23.47 -33.44 -28.80
CA SER A 348 -24.46 -33.83 -27.79
C SER A 348 -24.02 -34.95 -26.85
N SER A 349 -22.95 -35.68 -27.19
CA SER A 349 -22.34 -36.73 -26.36
C SER A 349 -21.13 -36.25 -25.56
N SER A 350 -20.71 -34.98 -25.75
CA SER A 350 -19.55 -34.43 -25.04
C SER A 350 -19.77 -34.42 -23.53
N ASN A 351 -18.73 -34.84 -22.81
CA ASN A 351 -18.67 -34.82 -21.35
C ASN A 351 -17.70 -33.76 -20.80
N VAL A 352 -17.31 -32.80 -21.64
CA VAL A 352 -16.27 -31.81 -21.31
C VAL A 352 -16.68 -30.94 -20.12
N LEU A 353 -17.97 -30.58 -20.01
CA LEU A 353 -18.47 -29.79 -18.88
C LEU A 353 -18.38 -30.56 -17.56
N GLN A 354 -18.72 -31.86 -17.53
CA GLN A 354 -18.61 -32.66 -16.31
C GLN A 354 -17.15 -32.90 -15.93
N LYS A 355 -16.25 -33.07 -16.91
CA LYS A 355 -14.80 -33.13 -16.68
C LYS A 355 -14.27 -31.84 -16.08
N LEU A 356 -14.64 -30.68 -16.65
CA LEU A 356 -14.26 -29.37 -16.13
C LEU A 356 -14.78 -29.16 -14.71
N GLN A 357 -16.06 -29.44 -14.46
CA GLN A 357 -16.65 -29.33 -13.13
C GLN A 357 -15.91 -30.19 -12.10
N THR A 358 -15.56 -31.43 -12.46
CA THR A 358 -14.80 -32.33 -11.59
C THR A 358 -13.38 -31.81 -11.35
N ALA A 359 -12.70 -31.35 -12.41
CA ALA A 359 -11.36 -30.78 -12.33
C ALA A 359 -11.30 -29.56 -11.41
N PHE A 360 -12.23 -28.61 -11.59
CA PHE A 360 -12.33 -27.44 -10.72
C PHE A 360 -12.65 -27.83 -9.28
N LYS A 361 -13.59 -28.77 -9.05
CA LYS A 361 -13.91 -29.22 -7.69
C LYS A 361 -12.70 -29.80 -6.98
N GLU A 362 -11.95 -30.67 -7.64
CA GLU A 362 -10.74 -31.27 -7.08
C GLU A 362 -9.60 -30.25 -6.89
N ALA A 363 -9.43 -29.32 -7.84
CA ALA A 363 -8.46 -28.25 -7.71
C ALA A 363 -8.79 -27.32 -6.53
N LEU A 364 -10.05 -26.91 -6.37
CA LEU A 364 -10.47 -26.05 -5.27
C LEU A 364 -10.38 -26.73 -3.91
N LEU A 365 -10.43 -28.08 -3.85
CA LEU A 365 -10.17 -28.80 -2.60
C LEU A 365 -8.77 -28.47 -2.06
N VAL A 366 -7.76 -28.28 -2.92
CA VAL A 366 -6.39 -27.91 -2.53
C VAL A 366 -6.37 -26.63 -1.70
N LEU A 367 -7.22 -25.66 -2.03
CA LEU A 367 -7.31 -24.37 -1.32
C LEU A 367 -8.02 -24.51 0.04
N THR A 368 -8.89 -25.51 0.18
CA THR A 368 -9.68 -25.74 1.40
C THR A 368 -9.11 -26.80 2.34
N SER A 369 -8.25 -27.69 1.85
CA SER A 369 -7.72 -28.82 2.62
C SER A 369 -6.56 -28.45 3.54
N TYR A 370 -5.79 -27.41 3.20
CA TYR A 370 -4.63 -26.99 4.00
C TYR A 370 -5.00 -26.43 5.38
N SER A 371 -6.21 -25.89 5.55
CA SER A 371 -6.71 -25.40 6.85
C SER A 371 -6.88 -26.52 7.90
N GLN A 372 -6.92 -27.78 7.49
CA GLN A 372 -7.15 -28.93 8.38
C GLN A 372 -5.87 -29.64 8.83
N PHE A 373 -4.72 -29.41 8.17
CA PHE A 373 -3.50 -30.21 8.37
C PHE A 373 -2.52 -29.66 9.39
N GLN A 374 -2.78 -28.48 9.96
CA GLN A 374 -1.92 -27.89 10.98
C GLN A 374 -2.79 -27.47 12.18
N ASN A 375 -2.53 -28.04 13.36
CA ASN A 375 -2.95 -27.48 14.66
C ASN A 375 -2.13 -26.20 14.93
N ILE A 376 -2.18 -25.23 14.04
CA ILE A 376 -1.66 -23.88 14.29
C ILE A 376 -2.77 -23.16 15.07
N ASP A 377 -2.40 -22.57 16.20
CA ASP A 377 -3.31 -21.71 16.97
C ASP A 377 -4.03 -20.73 16.03
N GLU A 378 -5.35 -20.58 16.20
CA GLU A 378 -6.22 -19.80 15.32
C GLU A 378 -5.72 -18.37 15.08
N ASP A 379 -4.79 -17.84 15.90
CA ASP A 379 -4.24 -16.48 15.83
C ASP A 379 -3.05 -16.25 14.85
N GLU A 380 -2.42 -17.30 14.31
CA GLU A 380 -1.18 -17.16 13.48
C GLU A 380 -1.25 -17.77 12.06
N SER A 381 -2.35 -18.41 11.65
CA SER A 381 -2.36 -19.11 10.36
C SER A 381 -2.39 -18.15 9.15
N GLU A 382 -1.35 -18.17 8.31
CA GLU A 382 -1.32 -17.46 7.02
C GLU A 382 -2.40 -17.97 6.04
N ILE A 383 -2.95 -19.14 6.34
CA ILE A 383 -4.02 -19.83 5.59
C ILE A 383 -5.35 -19.07 5.69
N GLU A 384 -5.63 -18.37 6.80
CA GLU A 384 -6.86 -17.58 6.99
C GLU A 384 -7.00 -16.46 5.94
N HIS A 385 -5.89 -16.03 5.34
CA HIS A 385 -5.86 -14.90 4.42
C HIS A 385 -5.75 -15.29 2.95
N LEU A 386 -5.76 -16.58 2.59
CA LEU A 386 -5.80 -17.00 1.20
C LEU A 386 -7.13 -16.57 0.57
N GLU A 387 -7.06 -15.75 -0.46
CA GLU A 387 -8.23 -15.27 -1.20
C GLU A 387 -8.20 -15.81 -2.61
N TYR A 388 -9.34 -16.29 -3.12
CA TYR A 388 -9.45 -16.76 -4.49
C TYR A 388 -10.76 -16.36 -5.15
N ARG A 389 -10.72 -16.24 -6.48
CA ARG A 389 -11.89 -16.02 -7.33
C ARG A 389 -11.74 -16.84 -8.60
N VAL A 390 -12.80 -17.56 -8.96
CA VAL A 390 -12.90 -18.30 -10.22
C VAL A 390 -13.95 -17.62 -11.09
N PHE A 391 -13.61 -17.34 -12.34
CA PHE A 391 -14.53 -16.77 -13.31
C PHE A 391 -14.19 -17.29 -14.70
N SER A 392 -15.16 -17.89 -15.39
CA SER A 392 -14.95 -18.50 -16.71
C SER A 392 -13.82 -19.56 -16.67
N ASP A 393 -12.80 -19.39 -17.51
CA ASP A 393 -11.56 -20.14 -17.68
C ASP A 393 -10.45 -19.73 -16.71
N CYS A 394 -10.69 -18.70 -15.90
CA CYS A 394 -9.66 -18.08 -15.09
C CYS A 394 -9.80 -18.43 -13.60
N ILE A 395 -8.66 -18.72 -12.96
CA ILE A 395 -8.52 -18.86 -11.51
C ILE A 395 -7.53 -17.80 -11.03
N CYS A 396 -7.95 -16.97 -10.08
CA CYS A 396 -7.09 -16.01 -9.41
C CYS A 396 -6.97 -16.42 -7.93
N ILE A 397 -5.74 -16.59 -7.43
CA ILE A 397 -5.46 -16.76 -6.00
C ILE A 397 -4.51 -15.67 -5.53
N SER A 398 -4.62 -15.26 -4.27
CA SER A 398 -3.75 -14.25 -3.68
C SER A 398 -3.44 -14.50 -2.21
N LEU A 399 -2.25 -14.09 -1.78
CA LEU A 399 -1.79 -14.12 -0.39
C LEU A 399 -1.11 -12.81 -0.01
N PRO A 400 -1.38 -12.25 1.18
CA PRO A 400 -0.72 -11.04 1.62
C PRO A 400 0.74 -11.33 1.97
N TYR A 401 1.59 -10.32 1.84
CA TYR A 401 2.96 -10.39 2.31
C TYR A 401 3.38 -9.07 2.93
N PHE A 402 4.32 -9.16 3.85
CA PHE A 402 5.07 -8.03 4.37
C PHE A 402 6.46 -8.01 3.74
N ASP A 403 6.99 -6.81 3.52
CA ASP A 403 8.27 -6.62 2.84
C ASP A 403 9.47 -6.87 3.76
N ASN A 404 9.53 -8.08 4.34
CA ASN A 404 10.68 -8.62 5.06
C ASN A 404 11.02 -10.02 4.55
N GLU A 405 12.29 -10.40 4.61
CA GLU A 405 12.81 -11.62 3.98
C GLU A 405 12.05 -12.88 4.39
N VAL A 406 11.83 -13.09 5.70
CA VAL A 406 11.14 -14.29 6.21
C VAL A 406 9.69 -14.32 5.75
N ASN A 407 8.90 -13.27 6.01
CA ASN A 407 7.48 -13.27 5.66
C ASN A 407 7.26 -13.30 4.14
N TYR A 408 8.07 -12.56 3.38
CA TYR A 408 8.00 -12.53 1.92
C TYR A 408 8.26 -13.92 1.34
N THR A 409 9.33 -14.58 1.77
CA THR A 409 9.69 -15.92 1.26
C THR A 409 8.69 -16.99 1.71
N THR A 410 8.23 -16.98 2.97
CA THR A 410 7.21 -17.92 3.45
C THR A 410 5.89 -17.78 2.69
N ASN A 411 5.35 -16.56 2.55
CA ASN A 411 4.07 -16.35 1.88
C ASN A 411 4.17 -16.57 0.36
N LEU A 412 5.34 -16.29 -0.25
CA LEU A 412 5.59 -16.65 -1.64
C LEU A 412 5.61 -18.16 -1.82
N THR A 413 6.35 -18.90 -0.99
CA THR A 413 6.38 -20.37 -1.02
C THR A 413 4.98 -20.96 -0.85
N LEU A 414 4.19 -20.39 0.07
CA LEU A 414 2.81 -20.82 0.29
C LEU A 414 1.95 -20.60 -0.96
N LEU A 415 2.04 -19.41 -1.59
CA LEU A 415 1.34 -19.14 -2.86
C LEU A 415 1.78 -20.08 -3.98
N LEU A 416 3.09 -20.29 -4.13
CA LEU A 416 3.66 -21.21 -5.14
C LEU A 416 3.16 -22.64 -4.92
N THR A 417 3.04 -23.07 -3.67
CA THR A 417 2.52 -24.38 -3.30
C THR A 417 1.05 -24.54 -3.68
N TYR A 418 0.22 -23.53 -3.40
CA TYR A 418 -1.19 -23.53 -3.81
C TYR A 418 -1.33 -23.49 -5.34
N ALA A 419 -0.60 -22.61 -6.02
CA ALA A 419 -0.59 -22.52 -7.48
C ALA A 419 -0.17 -23.86 -8.11
N ARG A 420 0.84 -24.53 -7.53
CA ARG A 420 1.31 -25.85 -7.98
C ARG A 420 0.20 -26.86 -7.81
N GLY A 421 -0.37 -26.99 -6.61
CA GLY A 421 -1.43 -27.95 -6.34
C GLY A 421 -2.65 -27.76 -7.25
N LEU A 422 -3.05 -26.50 -7.52
CA LEU A 422 -4.10 -26.18 -8.48
C LEU A 422 -3.73 -26.66 -9.90
N GLN A 423 -2.52 -26.32 -10.37
CA GLN A 423 -2.05 -26.69 -11.70
C GLN A 423 -2.01 -28.21 -11.85
N THR A 424 -1.41 -28.91 -10.89
CA THR A 424 -1.29 -30.37 -10.90
C THR A 424 -2.66 -31.05 -10.85
N ALA A 425 -3.57 -30.59 -9.99
CA ALA A 425 -4.94 -31.15 -9.89
C ALA A 425 -5.69 -31.04 -11.22
N LEU A 426 -5.63 -29.88 -11.89
CA LEU A 426 -6.23 -29.70 -13.21
C LEU A 426 -5.59 -30.62 -14.27
N MET A 427 -4.25 -30.72 -14.27
CA MET A 427 -3.52 -31.56 -15.23
C MET A 427 -3.89 -33.04 -15.12
N THR A 428 -4.18 -33.56 -13.92
CA THR A 428 -4.64 -34.95 -13.74
C THR A 428 -5.98 -35.26 -14.40
N LYS A 429 -6.75 -34.23 -14.77
CA LYS A 429 -8.02 -34.34 -15.50
C LYS A 429 -7.91 -33.95 -16.97
N GLY A 430 -6.67 -33.77 -17.47
CA GLY A 430 -6.42 -33.31 -18.82
C GLY A 430 -6.77 -31.84 -19.06
N VAL A 431 -6.93 -31.05 -17.99
CA VAL A 431 -7.13 -29.59 -18.06
C VAL A 431 -5.80 -28.91 -17.82
N PHE A 432 -5.27 -28.25 -18.84
CA PHE A 432 -3.94 -27.63 -18.77
C PHE A 432 -4.09 -26.12 -18.64
N THR A 433 -3.26 -25.51 -17.82
CA THR A 433 -3.30 -24.07 -17.55
C THR A 433 -1.99 -23.39 -17.90
N ARG A 434 -2.08 -22.08 -18.10
CA ARG A 434 -0.95 -21.16 -18.17
C ARG A 434 -1.25 -19.96 -17.29
N GLY A 435 -0.24 -19.22 -16.88
CA GLY A 435 -0.46 -18.15 -15.92
C GLY A 435 0.74 -17.26 -15.66
N GLY A 436 0.50 -16.30 -14.76
CA GLY A 436 1.51 -15.41 -14.23
C GLY A 436 1.38 -15.26 -12.72
N ILE A 437 2.51 -15.09 -12.04
CA ILE A 437 2.58 -14.73 -10.61
C ILE A 437 3.26 -13.38 -10.50
N ALA A 438 2.58 -12.43 -9.88
CA ALA A 438 3.11 -11.08 -9.65
C ALA A 438 2.78 -10.60 -8.24
N SER A 439 3.47 -9.55 -7.78
CA SER A 439 3.26 -8.96 -6.46
C SER A 439 2.88 -7.48 -6.56
N GLY A 440 2.12 -6.99 -5.58
CA GLY A 440 1.76 -5.58 -5.49
C GLY A 440 0.36 -5.31 -4.94
N PRO A 441 -0.14 -4.07 -5.10
CA PRO A 441 -1.42 -3.66 -4.55
C PRO A 441 -2.59 -4.53 -5.02
N TYR A 442 -3.40 -4.97 -4.06
CA TYR A 442 -4.57 -5.81 -4.28
C TYR A 442 -5.68 -5.47 -3.30
N TYR A 443 -6.91 -5.45 -3.79
CA TYR A 443 -8.15 -5.40 -3.03
C TYR A 443 -9.16 -6.34 -3.67
N MET A 444 -9.90 -7.07 -2.87
CA MET A 444 -11.04 -7.87 -3.30
C MET A 444 -12.14 -7.83 -2.25
N ASP A 445 -13.39 -7.68 -2.70
CA ASP A 445 -14.59 -7.96 -1.93
C ASP A 445 -15.45 -9.00 -2.68
N ASP A 446 -16.73 -9.15 -2.35
CA ASP A 446 -17.61 -10.11 -3.02
C ASP A 446 -17.86 -9.80 -4.51
N ASN A 447 -17.70 -8.54 -4.93
CA ASN A 447 -18.09 -8.05 -6.25
C ASN A 447 -16.90 -7.58 -7.09
N ILE A 448 -15.95 -6.89 -6.47
CA ILE A 448 -14.87 -6.15 -7.12
C ILE A 448 -13.52 -6.80 -6.80
N LEU A 449 -12.67 -6.91 -7.82
CA LEU A 449 -11.24 -7.18 -7.66
C LEU A 449 -10.47 -6.00 -8.29
N PHE A 450 -9.76 -5.25 -7.47
CA PHE A 450 -8.94 -4.12 -7.87
C PHE A 450 -7.48 -4.44 -7.54
N SER A 451 -6.68 -4.79 -8.54
CA SER A 451 -5.29 -5.17 -8.29
C SER A 451 -4.35 -4.87 -9.45
N LYS A 452 -3.27 -4.15 -9.14
CA LYS A 452 -2.13 -3.97 -10.07
C LYS A 452 -1.37 -5.27 -10.26
N ALA A 453 -1.23 -6.07 -9.20
CA ALA A 453 -0.57 -7.38 -9.25
C ALA A 453 -1.35 -8.35 -10.15
N MET A 454 -2.68 -8.39 -10.06
CA MET A 454 -3.52 -9.20 -10.97
C MET A 454 -3.34 -8.77 -12.42
N ILE A 455 -3.39 -7.47 -12.73
CA ILE A 455 -3.18 -6.96 -14.10
C ILE A 455 -1.81 -7.41 -14.63
N ARG A 456 -0.76 -7.36 -13.80
CA ARG A 456 0.58 -7.79 -14.19
C ARG A 456 0.65 -9.30 -14.44
N ALA A 457 0.05 -10.10 -13.56
CA ALA A 457 -0.07 -11.54 -13.71
C ALA A 457 -0.81 -11.93 -15.01
N TYR A 458 -1.90 -11.24 -15.35
CA TYR A 458 -2.62 -11.39 -16.62
C TYR A 458 -1.76 -11.02 -17.84
N ILE A 459 -0.97 -9.95 -17.76
CA ILE A 459 -0.04 -9.58 -18.84
C ILE A 459 1.03 -10.66 -19.06
N ILE A 460 1.55 -11.23 -17.98
CA ILE A 460 2.52 -12.32 -18.04
C ILE A 460 1.89 -13.57 -18.69
N GLU A 461 0.69 -13.95 -18.26
CA GLU A 461 -0.06 -15.06 -18.87
C GLU A 461 -0.22 -14.83 -20.39
N SER A 462 -0.73 -13.66 -20.78
CA SER A 462 -1.11 -13.38 -22.17
C SER A 462 0.08 -13.17 -23.11
N LYS A 463 1.22 -12.65 -22.61
CA LYS A 463 2.38 -12.26 -23.43
C LYS A 463 3.62 -13.12 -23.24
N GLU A 464 3.82 -13.73 -22.07
CA GLU A 464 5.05 -14.43 -21.71
C GLU A 464 4.82 -15.96 -21.54
N ALA A 465 3.65 -16.38 -21.04
CA ALA A 465 3.29 -17.80 -20.87
C ALA A 465 2.78 -18.43 -22.19
N ILE A 466 3.69 -18.57 -23.16
CA ILE A 466 3.38 -19.21 -24.47
C ILE A 466 3.04 -20.69 -24.30
N TYR A 467 3.67 -21.37 -23.35
CA TYR A 467 3.50 -22.77 -23.01
C TYR A 467 2.59 -22.97 -21.78
N PRO A 468 2.10 -24.20 -21.48
CA PRO A 468 1.26 -24.50 -20.33
C PRO A 468 2.05 -24.45 -19.00
N ARG A 469 2.41 -23.22 -18.58
CA ARG A 469 3.24 -22.94 -17.40
C ARG A 469 2.79 -21.66 -16.71
N ILE A 470 3.16 -21.51 -15.44
CA ILE A 470 2.89 -20.33 -14.63
C ILE A 470 4.20 -19.56 -14.42
N VAL A 471 4.34 -18.39 -15.04
CA VAL A 471 5.59 -17.60 -15.07
C VAL A 471 5.67 -16.65 -13.87
N LEU A 472 6.84 -16.51 -13.25
CA LEU A 472 7.06 -15.52 -12.18
C LEU A 472 7.44 -14.15 -12.76
N ASP A 473 6.91 -13.08 -12.17
CA ASP A 473 7.29 -11.71 -12.53
C ASP A 473 8.75 -11.43 -12.16
N LYS A 474 9.43 -10.67 -13.02
CA LYS A 474 10.81 -10.22 -12.84
C LYS A 474 11.00 -9.46 -11.54
N ALA A 475 10.02 -8.67 -11.11
CA ALA A 475 10.08 -7.94 -9.85
C ALA A 475 10.18 -8.88 -8.62
N ILE A 476 9.54 -10.06 -8.66
CA ILE A 476 9.67 -11.06 -7.59
C ILE A 476 11.08 -11.67 -7.64
N ILE A 477 11.56 -12.02 -8.83
CA ILE A 477 12.89 -12.60 -9.04
C ILE A 477 14.00 -11.65 -8.56
N GLU A 478 13.93 -10.39 -8.96
CA GLU A 478 14.84 -9.33 -8.53
C GLU A 478 14.81 -9.19 -7.00
N LYS A 479 13.63 -9.23 -6.37
CA LYS A 479 13.52 -9.19 -4.92
C LYS A 479 14.16 -10.40 -4.25
N LEU A 480 13.93 -11.61 -4.76
CA LEU A 480 14.54 -12.84 -4.21
C LEU A 480 16.07 -12.81 -4.32
N SER A 481 16.64 -12.23 -5.38
CA SER A 481 18.10 -12.07 -5.53
C SER A 481 18.74 -11.15 -4.48
N THR A 482 17.95 -10.37 -3.75
CA THR A 482 18.43 -9.55 -2.62
C THR A 482 18.51 -10.30 -1.30
N TYR A 483 17.94 -11.50 -1.23
CA TYR A 483 17.87 -12.31 -0.01
C TYR A 483 19.02 -13.30 0.09
N SER A 484 19.32 -13.75 1.31
CA SER A 484 20.37 -14.71 1.55
C SER A 484 20.05 -16.07 0.92
N ALA A 485 21.04 -16.74 0.33
CA ALA A 485 20.85 -18.08 -0.23
C ALA A 485 20.28 -19.08 0.82
N THR A 486 20.63 -18.89 2.10
CA THR A 486 20.12 -19.68 3.22
C THR A 486 18.62 -19.49 3.44
N SER A 487 18.07 -18.27 3.36
CA SER A 487 16.63 -18.04 3.57
C SER A 487 15.79 -18.63 2.43
N LEU A 488 16.25 -18.45 1.18
CA LEU A 488 15.62 -19.01 -0.01
C LEU A 488 15.59 -20.54 0.04
N TYR A 489 16.67 -21.14 0.59
CA TYR A 489 16.78 -22.58 0.78
C TYR A 489 15.84 -23.09 1.89
N LEU A 490 15.86 -22.46 3.08
CA LEU A 490 15.02 -22.86 4.21
C LEU A 490 13.53 -22.83 3.87
N GLN A 491 13.11 -21.86 3.05
CA GLN A 491 11.72 -21.74 2.59
C GLN A 491 11.42 -22.54 1.31
N SER A 492 12.36 -23.35 0.80
CA SER A 492 12.17 -24.23 -0.36
C SER A 492 11.69 -23.52 -1.64
N VAL A 493 11.88 -22.20 -1.77
CA VAL A 493 11.40 -21.40 -2.92
C VAL A 493 11.98 -21.95 -4.22
N LEU A 494 13.29 -22.21 -4.23
CA LEU A 494 14.02 -22.70 -5.41
C LEU A 494 13.53 -24.06 -5.89
N ALA A 495 13.10 -24.95 -4.98
CA ALA A 495 12.63 -26.29 -5.34
C ALA A 495 11.30 -26.26 -6.10
N LEU A 496 10.56 -25.17 -6.02
CA LEU A 496 9.28 -24.97 -6.72
C LEU A 496 9.47 -24.33 -8.11
N LEU A 497 10.68 -23.94 -8.50
CA LEU A 497 10.92 -23.14 -9.70
C LEU A 497 11.80 -23.86 -10.72
N ALA A 498 11.56 -23.59 -11.99
CA ALA A 498 12.38 -24.02 -13.12
C ALA A 498 12.64 -22.84 -14.06
N LYS A 499 13.69 -22.95 -14.87
CA LYS A 499 14.09 -21.94 -15.85
C LYS A 499 14.22 -22.57 -17.23
N ASP A 500 13.75 -21.88 -18.26
CA ASP A 500 13.96 -22.31 -19.66
C ASP A 500 15.20 -21.65 -20.30
N THR A 501 15.55 -22.08 -21.52
CA THR A 501 16.63 -21.50 -22.34
C THR A 501 16.47 -20.02 -22.67
N SER A 502 15.26 -19.48 -22.59
CA SER A 502 15.00 -18.04 -22.78
C SER A 502 15.20 -17.24 -21.50
N GLY A 503 15.57 -17.91 -20.40
CA GLY A 503 15.77 -17.31 -19.09
C GLY A 503 14.48 -17.01 -18.33
N ILE A 504 13.33 -17.51 -18.79
CA ILE A 504 12.05 -17.33 -18.14
C ILE A 504 11.96 -18.30 -16.96
N ILE A 505 11.70 -17.77 -15.77
CA ILE A 505 11.50 -18.55 -14.54
C ILE A 505 10.01 -18.80 -14.34
N PHE A 506 9.65 -20.04 -14.05
CA PHE A 506 8.27 -20.48 -13.92
C PHE A 506 8.13 -21.57 -12.86
N LEU A 507 6.90 -21.79 -12.40
CA LEU A 507 6.55 -22.79 -11.42
C LEU A 507 6.69 -24.21 -11.99
N ASN A 508 7.34 -25.09 -11.23
CA ASN A 508 7.41 -26.52 -11.53
C ASN A 508 6.17 -27.24 -10.96
N PRO A 509 5.26 -27.76 -11.81
CA PRO A 509 4.04 -28.43 -11.38
C PRO A 509 4.27 -29.88 -10.90
N PHE A 510 5.46 -30.44 -11.12
CA PHE A 510 5.73 -31.86 -10.89
C PHE A 510 6.35 -32.08 -9.52
N ASN A 511 5.73 -32.96 -8.74
CA ASN A 511 6.34 -33.46 -7.52
C ASN A 511 7.44 -34.44 -7.93
N SER A 512 8.69 -34.06 -7.69
CA SER A 512 9.78 -35.01 -7.68
C SER A 512 10.77 -34.62 -6.59
N SER A 513 10.95 -35.48 -5.61
CA SER A 513 12.05 -35.38 -4.66
C SER A 513 13.39 -35.37 -5.37
N GLN A 514 13.49 -36.01 -6.55
CA GLN A 514 14.65 -35.89 -7.42
C GLN A 514 14.91 -34.45 -7.85
N ASN A 515 13.89 -33.62 -8.10
CA ASN A 515 14.08 -32.18 -8.37
C ASN A 515 14.63 -31.45 -7.14
N SER A 516 14.08 -31.72 -5.96
CA SER A 516 14.59 -31.13 -4.71
C SER A 516 16.03 -31.54 -4.42
N VAL A 517 16.37 -32.82 -4.64
CA VAL A 517 17.75 -33.35 -4.52
C VAL A 517 18.68 -32.71 -5.55
N ASN A 518 18.26 -32.63 -6.81
CA ASN A 518 19.09 -32.06 -7.88
C ASN A 518 19.28 -30.55 -7.70
N GLN A 519 18.23 -29.82 -7.31
CA GLN A 519 18.31 -28.41 -6.94
C GLN A 519 19.25 -28.21 -5.75
N PHE A 520 19.20 -29.08 -4.73
CA PHE A 520 20.14 -29.06 -3.61
C PHE A 520 21.58 -29.27 -4.06
N LYS A 521 21.84 -30.32 -4.88
CA LYS A 521 23.16 -30.60 -5.45
C LYS A 521 23.71 -29.40 -6.20
N HIS A 522 22.89 -28.79 -7.06
CA HIS A 522 23.26 -27.59 -7.82
C HIS A 522 23.55 -26.37 -6.95
N SER A 523 22.74 -26.13 -5.90
CA SER A 523 22.99 -25.03 -4.96
C SER A 523 24.29 -25.25 -4.19
N MET A 524 24.56 -26.47 -3.72
CA MET A 524 25.79 -26.82 -3.02
C MET A 524 27.04 -26.70 -3.90
N ASP A 525 26.96 -27.10 -5.16
CA ASP A 525 28.08 -26.92 -6.10
C ASP A 525 28.37 -25.43 -6.35
N SER A 526 27.33 -24.58 -6.38
CA SER A 526 27.50 -23.14 -6.50
C SER A 526 28.15 -22.53 -5.25
N ILE A 527 27.74 -22.96 -4.05
CA ILE A 527 28.34 -22.52 -2.78
C ILE A 527 29.81 -22.97 -2.72
N GLN A 528 30.10 -24.24 -3.04
CA GLN A 528 31.47 -24.76 -3.07
C GLN A 528 32.34 -23.99 -4.07
N THR A 529 31.82 -23.64 -5.25
CA THR A 529 32.55 -22.85 -6.23
C THR A 529 32.88 -21.45 -5.69
N SER A 530 31.93 -20.79 -5.03
CA SER A 530 32.15 -19.49 -4.39
C SER A 530 33.15 -19.55 -3.25
N LEU A 531 33.14 -20.61 -2.44
CA LEU A 531 34.10 -20.82 -1.35
C LEU A 531 35.50 -21.14 -1.87
N ASN A 532 35.61 -21.97 -2.91
CA ASN A 532 36.90 -22.26 -3.56
C ASN A 532 37.55 -20.98 -4.14
N ASN A 533 36.74 -20.05 -4.66
CA ASN A 533 37.22 -18.74 -5.13
C ASN A 533 37.71 -17.82 -3.98
N ILE A 534 37.33 -18.11 -2.73
CA ILE A 534 37.77 -17.38 -1.53
C ILE A 534 39.00 -18.06 -0.90
N ALA A 535 39.09 -19.39 -0.98
CA ALA A 535 40.15 -20.22 -0.39
C ALA A 535 41.53 -20.08 -1.07
N ASP A 536 41.62 -19.45 -2.26
CA ASP A 536 42.88 -19.08 -2.92
C ASP A 536 43.76 -18.07 -2.12
N ILE A 537 43.32 -17.66 -0.91
CA ILE A 537 43.98 -16.66 -0.06
C ILE A 537 44.68 -17.28 1.18
N ASP A 538 44.35 -18.52 1.63
CA ASP A 538 45.04 -19.12 2.81
C ASP A 538 44.96 -20.67 2.86
N ASP A 539 46.11 -21.35 2.74
CA ASP A 539 46.26 -22.80 2.43
C ASP A 539 46.08 -23.73 3.65
N GLY A 540 45.80 -23.19 4.84
CA GLY A 540 45.64 -23.94 6.10
C GLY A 540 44.20 -24.23 6.53
N PHE A 541 43.24 -23.40 6.11
CA PHE A 541 41.82 -23.53 6.48
C PHE A 541 41.02 -24.43 5.52
N SER A 542 41.48 -24.57 4.27
CA SER A 542 40.81 -25.29 3.18
C SER A 542 40.46 -26.76 3.50
N LYS A 543 41.35 -27.48 4.19
CA LYS A 543 41.15 -28.91 4.52
C LYS A 543 40.12 -29.17 5.63
N ILE A 544 39.96 -28.23 6.57
CA ILE A 544 38.95 -28.34 7.64
C ILE A 544 37.58 -27.95 7.06
N GLU A 545 37.55 -26.95 6.17
CA GLU A 545 36.36 -26.48 5.46
C GLU A 545 35.75 -27.57 4.58
N ASP A 546 36.55 -28.25 3.74
CA ASP A 546 36.04 -29.30 2.83
C ASP A 546 35.43 -30.48 3.58
N SER A 547 36.03 -30.92 4.69
CA SER A 547 35.52 -32.08 5.44
C SER A 547 34.22 -31.78 6.19
N VAL A 548 34.09 -30.59 6.78
CA VAL A 548 32.86 -30.17 7.49
C VAL A 548 31.75 -29.89 6.49
N ILE A 549 32.06 -29.21 5.38
CA ILE A 549 31.11 -28.96 4.30
C ILE A 549 30.63 -30.28 3.68
N GLN A 550 31.53 -31.23 3.41
CA GLN A 550 31.12 -32.53 2.88
C GLN A 550 30.24 -33.30 3.86
N ASN A 551 30.55 -33.28 5.16
CA ASN A 551 29.71 -33.93 6.16
C ASN A 551 28.31 -33.27 6.27
N ILE A 552 28.23 -31.94 6.22
CA ILE A 552 26.94 -31.21 6.21
C ILE A 552 26.19 -31.48 4.91
N ARG A 553 26.90 -31.53 3.78
CA ARG A 553 26.35 -31.84 2.45
C ARG A 553 25.78 -33.25 2.41
N ASP A 554 26.53 -34.24 2.88
CA ASP A 554 26.13 -35.66 2.91
C ASP A 554 24.98 -35.88 3.89
N TRP A 555 25.01 -35.25 5.07
CA TRP A 555 23.90 -35.28 6.02
C TRP A 555 22.63 -34.64 5.45
N SER A 556 22.75 -33.46 4.84
CA SER A 556 21.61 -32.77 4.23
C SER A 556 21.07 -33.52 3.01
N LEU A 557 21.95 -34.05 2.15
CA LEU A 557 21.57 -34.95 1.06
C LEU A 557 20.82 -36.15 1.60
N SER A 558 21.29 -36.78 2.67
CA SER A 558 20.61 -37.93 3.25
C SER A 558 19.20 -37.58 3.74
N LEU A 559 18.96 -36.38 4.28
CA LEU A 559 17.62 -35.93 4.69
C LEU A 559 16.69 -35.69 3.50
N VAL A 560 17.21 -35.15 2.39
CA VAL A 560 16.43 -34.91 1.17
C VAL A 560 16.23 -36.21 0.38
N GLU A 561 17.23 -37.10 0.31
CA GLU A 561 17.17 -38.41 -0.35
C GLU A 561 16.27 -39.40 0.42
N ASN A 562 16.15 -39.26 1.74
CA ASN A 562 15.21 -40.04 2.55
C ASN A 562 13.74 -39.62 2.34
N ASN A 563 13.46 -38.46 1.72
CA ASN A 563 12.15 -38.14 1.14
C ASN A 563 12.03 -38.79 -0.25
N ILE A 564 12.04 -40.12 -0.30
CA ILE A 564 11.79 -40.88 -1.53
C ILE A 564 10.46 -40.40 -2.12
N ASP A 565 10.39 -40.17 -3.43
CA ASP A 565 9.13 -39.90 -4.14
C ASP A 565 8.09 -40.89 -3.65
N THR A 566 7.01 -40.39 -3.06
CA THR A 566 5.96 -41.28 -2.56
C THR A 566 5.40 -42.05 -3.75
N GLU A 567 4.94 -43.29 -3.52
CA GLU A 567 4.27 -44.05 -4.59
C GLU A 567 3.12 -43.23 -5.21
N ALA A 568 2.46 -42.40 -4.39
CA ALA A 568 1.45 -41.46 -4.84
C ALA A 568 1.99 -40.39 -5.82
N ASP A 569 3.17 -39.81 -5.59
CA ASP A 569 3.78 -38.82 -6.50
C ASP A 569 4.13 -39.43 -7.86
N LYS A 570 4.65 -40.67 -7.87
CA LYS A 570 4.94 -41.40 -9.11
C LYS A 570 3.67 -41.70 -9.89
N MET A 571 2.62 -42.17 -9.21
CA MET A 571 1.32 -42.41 -9.82
C MET A 571 0.71 -41.12 -10.39
N LEU A 572 0.83 -40.01 -9.66
CA LEU A 572 0.33 -38.70 -10.08
C LEU A 572 1.00 -38.22 -11.37
N ASN A 573 2.34 -38.26 -11.42
CA ASN A 573 3.09 -37.93 -12.62
C ASN A 573 2.71 -38.85 -13.79
N GLU A 574 2.54 -40.14 -13.56
CA GLU A 574 2.13 -41.06 -14.62
C GLU A 574 0.72 -40.76 -15.18
N VAL A 575 -0.23 -40.37 -14.33
CA VAL A 575 -1.56 -39.90 -14.77
C VAL A 575 -1.42 -38.66 -15.66
N ILE A 576 -0.64 -37.67 -15.24
CA ILE A 576 -0.41 -36.45 -16.01
C ILE A 576 0.26 -36.75 -17.36
N ARG A 577 1.24 -37.66 -17.38
CA ARG A 577 1.90 -38.11 -18.61
C ARG A 577 0.90 -38.67 -19.61
N ARG A 578 -0.03 -39.52 -19.15
CA ARG A 578 -1.08 -40.10 -20.00
C ARG A 578 -2.00 -39.02 -20.56
N GLU A 579 -2.38 -38.04 -19.75
CA GLU A 579 -3.22 -36.92 -20.22
C GLU A 579 -2.49 -36.05 -21.26
N ILE A 580 -1.19 -35.78 -21.08
CA ILE A 580 -0.38 -35.08 -22.08
C ILE A 580 -0.35 -35.87 -23.40
N GLN A 581 -0.06 -37.17 -23.33
CA GLN A 581 -0.01 -38.05 -24.50
C GLN A 581 -1.37 -38.15 -25.20
N HIS A 582 -2.46 -38.22 -24.43
CA HIS A 582 -3.81 -38.26 -24.94
C HIS A 582 -4.17 -36.99 -25.72
N GLN A 583 -3.85 -35.79 -25.20
CA GLN A 583 -4.09 -34.54 -25.94
C GLN A 583 -3.24 -34.45 -27.21
N ARG A 584 -1.98 -34.89 -27.17
CA ARG A 584 -1.12 -34.94 -28.36
C ARG A 584 -1.71 -35.84 -29.43
N TRP A 585 -2.11 -37.06 -29.06
CA TRP A 585 -2.73 -38.02 -29.96
C TRP A 585 -4.00 -37.46 -30.60
N ARG A 586 -4.89 -36.81 -29.82
CA ARG A 586 -6.08 -36.14 -30.36
C ARG A 586 -5.73 -35.08 -31.41
N LEU A 587 -4.76 -34.22 -31.11
CA LEU A 587 -4.32 -33.17 -32.03
C LEU A 587 -3.64 -33.73 -33.28
N GLU A 588 -2.90 -34.83 -33.18
CA GLU A 588 -2.29 -35.50 -34.34
C GLU A 588 -3.34 -36.07 -35.28
N ILE A 589 -4.42 -36.66 -34.75
CA ILE A 589 -5.56 -37.10 -35.56
C ILE A 589 -6.20 -35.91 -36.27
N GLN A 590 -6.56 -34.85 -35.54
CA GLN A 590 -7.13 -33.64 -36.12
C GLN A 590 -6.21 -33.01 -37.17
N LYS A 591 -4.89 -33.02 -36.94
CA LYS A 591 -3.89 -32.53 -37.89
C LYS A 591 -3.92 -33.32 -39.20
N SER A 592 -4.16 -34.63 -39.14
CA SER A 592 -4.24 -35.50 -40.32
C SER A 592 -5.51 -35.31 -41.15
N GLU A 593 -6.56 -34.75 -40.55
CA GLU A 593 -7.88 -34.55 -41.17
C GLU A 593 -8.02 -33.19 -41.88
N VAL A 594 -7.08 -32.26 -41.66
CA VAL A 594 -7.11 -30.91 -42.24
C VAL A 594 -6.02 -30.70 -43.30
N SER A 595 -6.30 -29.83 -44.28
CA SER A 595 -5.32 -29.47 -45.32
C SER A 595 -4.12 -28.71 -44.73
N VAL A 596 -2.91 -29.07 -45.17
CA VAL A 596 -1.62 -28.52 -44.69
C VAL A 596 -1.53 -27.00 -44.78
N ASP A 597 -2.13 -26.40 -45.80
CA ASP A 597 -2.08 -24.94 -46.02
C ASP A 597 -3.16 -24.16 -45.23
N SER A 598 -4.05 -24.85 -44.53
CA SER A 598 -5.16 -24.23 -43.82
C SER A 598 -4.74 -23.52 -42.53
N ASN A 599 -5.50 -22.49 -42.13
CA ASN A 599 -5.33 -21.87 -40.81
C ASN A 599 -5.59 -22.86 -39.66
N ALA A 600 -6.47 -23.84 -39.87
CA ALA A 600 -6.74 -24.90 -38.91
C ALA A 600 -5.49 -25.76 -38.65
N PHE A 601 -4.77 -26.17 -39.71
CA PHE A 601 -3.52 -26.93 -39.58
C PHE A 601 -2.47 -26.17 -38.76
N LYS A 602 -2.27 -24.88 -39.06
CA LYS A 602 -1.33 -24.02 -38.31
C LYS A 602 -1.71 -23.87 -36.84
N ASN A 603 -3.00 -23.72 -36.55
CA ASN A 603 -3.49 -23.62 -35.16
C ASN A 603 -3.29 -24.94 -34.40
N ILE A 604 -3.58 -26.09 -35.03
CA ILE A 604 -3.35 -27.42 -34.43
C ILE A 604 -1.87 -27.64 -34.19
N GLU A 605 -1.00 -27.28 -35.13
CA GLU A 605 0.45 -27.39 -34.98
C GLU A 605 0.98 -26.54 -33.82
N LYS A 606 0.48 -25.31 -33.68
CA LYS A 606 0.78 -24.44 -32.53
C LYS A 606 0.29 -25.03 -31.21
N SER A 607 -0.85 -25.72 -31.20
CA SER A 607 -1.33 -26.42 -29.99
C SER A 607 -0.47 -27.64 -29.69
N LEU A 608 -0.13 -28.44 -30.70
CA LEU A 608 0.71 -29.64 -30.55
C LEU A 608 2.10 -29.29 -30.03
N SER A 609 2.70 -28.17 -30.49
CA SER A 609 4.00 -27.72 -29.99
C SER A 609 3.99 -27.40 -28.49
N LYS A 610 2.85 -26.97 -27.93
CA LYS A 610 2.71 -26.71 -26.49
C LYS A 610 2.75 -28.00 -25.67
N TYR A 611 2.10 -29.06 -26.14
CA TYR A 611 2.12 -30.35 -25.47
C TYR A 611 3.45 -31.10 -25.65
N ASN A 612 4.13 -30.93 -26.79
CA ASN A 612 5.49 -31.43 -26.99
C ASN A 612 6.46 -30.75 -26.01
N TRP A 613 6.36 -29.43 -25.83
CA TRP A 613 7.15 -28.71 -24.83
C TRP A 613 6.87 -29.22 -23.41
N LEU A 614 5.60 -29.43 -23.07
CA LEU A 614 5.21 -29.92 -21.75
C LEU A 614 5.71 -31.35 -21.47
N GLU A 615 5.71 -32.22 -22.48
CA GLU A 615 6.29 -33.56 -22.38
C GLU A 615 7.82 -33.51 -22.18
N SER A 616 8.53 -32.66 -22.94
CA SER A 616 9.96 -32.42 -22.76
C SER A 616 10.27 -31.95 -21.34
N PHE A 617 9.51 -30.96 -20.85
CA PHE A 617 9.67 -30.42 -19.52
C PHE A 617 9.38 -31.46 -18.43
N MET A 618 8.31 -32.25 -18.58
CA MET A 618 7.99 -33.33 -17.65
C MET A 618 9.12 -34.36 -17.57
N ASN A 619 9.67 -34.77 -18.71
CA ASN A 619 10.76 -35.75 -18.73
C ASN A 619 12.03 -35.24 -18.04
N TRP A 620 12.33 -33.95 -18.18
CA TRP A 620 13.40 -33.29 -17.43
C TRP A 620 13.09 -33.26 -15.93
N ALA A 621 11.90 -32.79 -15.55
CA ALA A 621 11.49 -32.62 -14.16
C ALA A 621 11.30 -33.94 -13.41
N THR A 622 11.03 -35.07 -14.08
CA THR A 622 10.89 -36.39 -13.42
C THR A 622 12.14 -37.26 -13.57
N GLY A 623 13.22 -36.76 -14.19
CA GLY A 623 14.45 -37.52 -14.37
C GLY A 623 14.32 -38.79 -15.25
N THR A 624 13.27 -38.89 -16.06
CA THR A 624 12.98 -40.07 -16.90
C THR A 624 13.76 -40.08 -18.23
N SER A 625 14.57 -39.06 -18.49
CA SER A 625 15.42 -38.91 -19.67
C SER A 625 16.90 -39.05 -19.31
N LEU A 626 17.60 -39.98 -19.97
CA LEU A 626 19.07 -40.13 -19.95
C LEU A 626 19.82 -39.02 -20.72
N THR A 627 19.08 -38.16 -21.44
CA THR A 627 19.66 -36.99 -22.10
C THR A 627 19.50 -35.78 -21.19
N ASN A 628 20.62 -35.18 -20.77
CA ASN A 628 20.67 -33.80 -20.28
C ASN A 628 19.97 -32.91 -21.32
N SER A 629 18.70 -32.59 -21.13
CA SER A 629 18.03 -31.67 -22.03
C SER A 629 18.57 -30.29 -21.73
N ALA A 630 19.30 -29.71 -22.70
CA ALA A 630 19.80 -28.33 -22.65
C ALA A 630 18.66 -27.28 -22.68
N GLU A 631 17.40 -27.70 -22.52
CA GLU A 631 16.19 -26.88 -22.65
C GLU A 631 15.75 -26.25 -21.32
N PHE A 632 16.11 -26.87 -20.18
CA PHE A 632 15.66 -26.47 -18.85
C PHE A 632 16.79 -26.53 -17.82
N GLU A 633 16.73 -25.61 -16.86
CA GLU A 633 17.72 -25.44 -15.81
C GLU A 633 17.06 -25.24 -14.44
N TYR A 634 17.79 -25.66 -13.41
CA TYR A 634 17.48 -25.34 -12.01
C TYR A 634 17.74 -23.87 -11.73
N CYS A 635 16.87 -23.23 -10.95
CA CYS A 635 16.98 -21.79 -10.68
C CYS A 635 18.18 -21.49 -9.76
N LYS A 636 18.80 -20.32 -9.97
CA LYS A 636 19.83 -19.73 -9.11
C LYS A 636 19.48 -18.24 -8.94
N PHE A 637 19.53 -17.75 -7.72
CA PHE A 637 19.29 -16.34 -7.38
C PHE A 637 20.54 -15.71 -6.81
#